data_AF-A0A024U063-F1
#
_entry.id   AF-A0A024U063-F1
#
_cell.length_a   1.000
_cell.length_b   1.000
_cell.length_c   1.000
_cell.angle_alpha   90.00
_cell.angle_beta   90.00
_cell.angle_gamma   90.00
#
_symmetry.space_group_name_H-M   'P 1'
#
loop_
_entity.id
_entity.type
_entity.pdbx_description
1 polymer ?
#
loop_
_entity_poly.entity_id
_entity_poly.type
_entity_poly.pdbx_seq_one_letter_code
_entity_poly.pdbx_strand_id
1 'polypeptide(L)'
;MQPERRASSTSASSVRRRTGSMSPKKMAIGAKPVAVYCWGWGGNGQLGTNDRESRIAPHLVLSLLEKTSISKIACGSRFTVALTASGSVFAWGKNDYGQLGLGHHLQAQLEPRLIDSLSDIAITNIATRGSHVLAISEDGAVFSWGRGDEGQLGHNSRETLHLPKRITKLHHIVDVACGRAHSVALGHNGALYTWGGGDDGALGLQNVESALEPMAVPTTSSSFQAIACGSRHTLALTSDFRVLSWGWNLYGQLGLGHLDTVRFPTEIPSFIGHKVVQIVCGFRHNFAVVPHSAMTVDVFAWVWNEHGQLGDVEFGADLPVVHRPQRVRSLMDVSLTAMAAGGRHSLCSVHPHGSFAWGRGTDGEVGTGTISTSQSKLACILHHRVVFQVACGWAHSVALVQEDATALTLATTTGMTAFKWITSGDWDAFSGMFVQTILQLMIISSLLPTQVHLPVTDLQATVLPAAVATTMLGNVFFAFQGIRLSQKDRKHDVTAMPHGINTVLVFAYALSIMEPEYQRTKSFTAAYEVGLFAAMLTGVLQMLLLPLLKFLQTAIPKAALLASVSGVALTFLSMGFAFEIWENPLVALGPLLLFLVSYGAGVKLPLHIPTGLGALLLGTSLALGLYYSGAHTTFIPFSEPYSFTVQFVHVDPALLYRAITSGAGWKYVSIIVPMVLVNVMSAIANLETAAAVGDKYDSLSCVLGDSIVTIVGACLGNPFPTGLYIGHPIYKAMGARVGYLVLNAICIALLAAVNAVPWLMGAIPIASGVGFLLWIGMVITSSSFERKAHDSNHGTAVVLGMVPALAAWACQLVQNALNAVSPSTNVTTTIHSLAVAGLNPHGMIALSQGYLLTSIVLASTMVHILERDFIYAAAWMVLAAILSATGVIHAYEIVGNAITPAFGWFPTSYSQQFAIVYIGMAAMLATFHVGEEEYKYTWSHMTKMVKSWWGARKKARLPQAASAGEDTPLLLRTQSTMVEMEK
;
A
#
# COMPACT_ATOMS: atom_id res chain seq x y z
N MET A 1 63.15 -46.82 34.24
CA MET A 1 61.81 -46.58 33.65
C MET A 1 61.23 -45.33 34.28
N GLN A 2 60.85 -44.42 33.39
CA GLN A 2 60.60 -42.99 33.54
C GLN A 2 59.23 -42.66 34.22
N PRO A 3 58.89 -41.39 34.56
CA PRO A 3 58.90 -40.95 35.96
C PRO A 3 57.77 -39.96 36.40
N GLU A 4 57.87 -39.56 37.68
CA GLU A 4 57.86 -38.19 38.25
C GLU A 4 56.63 -37.32 38.57
N ARG A 5 56.88 -36.54 39.64
CA ARG A 5 56.03 -35.77 40.53
C ARG A 5 56.23 -34.25 40.31
N ARG A 6 55.25 -33.49 40.84
CA ARG A 6 55.34 -32.22 41.60
C ARG A 6 55.98 -30.95 40.98
N ALA A 7 55.14 -29.91 40.97
CA ALA A 7 55.32 -28.55 41.53
C ALA A 7 56.59 -27.73 41.25
N SER A 8 56.42 -26.47 40.76
CA SER A 8 56.80 -25.22 41.46
C SER A 8 56.84 -23.96 40.56
N SER A 9 56.46 -22.83 41.16
CA SER A 9 56.95 -21.43 41.06
C SER A 9 57.42 -20.74 39.74
N THR A 10 56.79 -19.58 39.49
CA THR A 10 57.34 -18.24 39.08
C THR A 10 58.40 -18.09 37.98
N SER A 11 58.13 -17.23 36.98
CA SER A 11 58.84 -15.96 36.73
C SER A 11 58.40 -15.29 35.41
N ALA A 12 58.54 -13.97 35.35
CA ALA A 12 58.14 -13.09 34.25
C ALA A 12 59.10 -13.14 33.04
N SER A 13 58.57 -12.98 31.82
CA SER A 13 59.31 -12.36 30.71
C SER A 13 58.36 -11.71 29.69
N SER A 14 58.76 -10.54 29.23
CA SER A 14 58.12 -9.66 28.26
C SER A 14 57.91 -10.29 26.88
N VAL A 15 56.91 -9.83 26.10
CA VAL A 15 57.09 -9.34 24.70
C VAL A 15 55.74 -8.98 24.03
N ARG A 16 55.75 -7.78 23.41
CA ARG A 16 54.90 -7.24 22.33
C ARG A 16 53.41 -6.89 22.58
N ARG A 17 53.20 -5.58 22.76
CA ARG A 17 52.01 -4.85 22.27
C ARG A 17 51.79 -5.17 20.79
N ARG A 18 50.63 -5.73 20.46
CA ARG A 18 50.02 -5.66 19.12
C ARG A 18 48.71 -4.89 19.26
N THR A 19 48.73 -3.64 18.79
CA THR A 19 47.54 -2.87 18.43
C THR A 19 46.85 -3.59 17.27
N GLY A 20 45.83 -4.38 17.58
CA GLY A 20 44.94 -4.99 16.59
C GLY A 20 43.55 -4.40 16.78
N SER A 21 43.05 -3.67 15.79
CA SER A 21 41.67 -3.20 15.76
C SER A 21 40.74 -4.42 15.81
N MET A 22 40.02 -4.60 16.90
CA MET A 22 39.02 -5.65 17.01
C MET A 22 37.80 -5.28 16.17
N SER A 23 37.41 -6.18 15.27
CA SER A 23 36.20 -6.04 14.48
C SER A 23 34.95 -6.12 15.37
N PRO A 24 33.83 -5.46 15.00
CA PRO A 24 32.62 -5.34 15.83
C PRO A 24 31.96 -6.68 16.20
N LYS A 25 32.36 -7.80 15.57
CA LYS A 25 31.71 -9.11 15.72
C LYS A 25 32.09 -9.88 17.00
N LYS A 26 33.09 -9.45 17.77
CA LYS A 26 33.51 -10.16 19.00
C LYS A 26 33.03 -9.54 20.32
N MET A 27 32.26 -8.46 20.29
CA MET A 27 31.73 -7.80 21.51
C MET A 27 30.34 -8.29 21.94
N ALA A 28 29.71 -9.21 21.20
CA ALA A 28 28.32 -9.62 21.41
C ALA A 28 28.17 -11.07 21.94
N ILE A 29 29.07 -11.52 22.82
CA ILE A 29 28.91 -12.80 23.52
C ILE A 29 28.90 -12.49 25.03
N GLY A 30 27.72 -12.16 25.57
CA GLY A 30 27.54 -11.91 27.00
C GLY A 30 26.30 -11.12 27.41
N ALA A 31 25.62 -10.41 26.50
CA ALA A 31 24.41 -9.66 26.85
C ALA A 31 23.16 -10.55 26.76
N LYS A 32 22.39 -10.67 27.85
CA LYS A 32 21.08 -11.35 27.83
C LYS A 32 20.15 -10.63 26.83
N PRO A 33 19.33 -11.36 26.04
CA PRO A 33 18.42 -10.75 25.07
C PRO A 33 17.37 -9.86 25.74
N VAL A 34 17.07 -8.73 25.10
CA VAL A 34 16.02 -7.79 25.53
C VAL A 34 14.79 -8.05 24.66
N ALA A 35 13.66 -8.33 25.31
CA ALA A 35 12.37 -8.56 24.69
C ALA A 35 11.47 -7.30 24.81
N VAL A 36 10.69 -7.02 23.77
CA VAL A 36 9.73 -5.91 23.74
C VAL A 36 8.32 -6.47 23.93
N TYR A 37 7.66 -6.05 25.01
CA TYR A 37 6.26 -6.38 25.28
C TYR A 37 5.37 -5.16 25.03
N CYS A 38 4.21 -5.37 24.41
CA CYS A 38 3.22 -4.33 24.12
C CYS A 38 1.81 -4.76 24.55
N TRP A 39 0.99 -3.82 24.99
CA TRP A 39 -0.42 -4.05 25.30
C TRP A 39 -1.24 -2.75 25.26
N GLY A 40 -2.55 -2.87 25.34
CA GLY A 40 -3.55 -1.81 25.21
C GLY A 40 -4.23 -1.78 23.84
N TRP A 41 -4.71 -0.59 23.46
CA TRP A 41 -5.41 -0.36 22.21
C TRP A 41 -4.48 -0.65 21.03
N GLY A 42 -4.97 -1.38 20.02
CA GLY A 42 -4.19 -1.78 18.83
C GLY A 42 -4.70 -1.26 17.49
N GLY A 43 -5.81 -0.51 17.45
CA GLY A 43 -6.55 -0.21 16.22
C GLY A 43 -5.78 0.55 15.12
N ASN A 44 -4.68 1.24 15.46
CA ASN A 44 -3.80 1.91 14.50
C ASN A 44 -2.46 1.20 14.29
N GLY A 45 -2.29 -0.02 14.81
CA GLY A 45 -1.07 -0.81 14.66
C GLY A 45 0.06 -0.49 15.64
N GLN A 46 -0.15 0.40 16.62
CA GLN A 46 0.89 0.84 17.57
C GLN A 46 1.47 -0.26 18.49
N LEU A 47 0.86 -1.44 18.49
CA LEU A 47 1.38 -2.62 19.19
C LEU A 47 2.49 -3.31 18.39
N GLY A 48 2.54 -3.14 17.06
CA GLY A 48 3.62 -3.69 16.23
C GLY A 48 3.51 -5.20 15.98
N THR A 49 2.32 -5.78 16.18
CA THR A 49 2.04 -7.22 16.07
C THR A 49 1.52 -7.66 14.69
N ASN A 50 1.59 -6.79 13.68
CA ASN A 50 1.05 -7.00 12.33
C ASN A 50 -0.48 -7.22 12.28
N ASP A 51 -1.18 -6.62 13.23
CA ASP A 51 -2.64 -6.63 13.27
C ASP A 51 -3.15 -5.35 13.96
N ARG A 52 -4.47 -5.19 13.97
CA ARG A 52 -5.16 -4.06 14.61
C ARG A 52 -5.89 -4.45 15.89
N GLU A 53 -5.67 -5.66 16.37
CA GLU A 53 -6.35 -6.18 17.54
C GLU A 53 -5.76 -5.58 18.81
N SER A 54 -6.60 -5.22 19.77
CA SER A 54 -6.12 -4.73 21.07
C SER A 54 -5.62 -5.90 21.92
N ARG A 55 -4.74 -5.64 22.89
CA ARG A 55 -4.18 -6.65 23.79
C ARG A 55 -4.43 -6.22 25.23
N ILE A 56 -5.16 -7.01 25.99
CA ILE A 56 -5.47 -6.69 27.40
C ILE A 56 -4.41 -7.20 28.38
N ALA A 57 -3.40 -7.92 27.88
CA ALA A 57 -2.25 -8.43 28.63
C ALA A 57 -0.96 -8.26 27.81
N PRO A 58 0.23 -8.18 28.46
CA PRO A 58 1.52 -8.04 27.78
C PRO A 58 1.72 -9.09 26.68
N HIS A 59 1.95 -8.62 25.46
CA HIS A 59 2.17 -9.45 24.28
C HIS A 59 3.54 -9.18 23.67
N LEU A 60 4.25 -10.23 23.26
CA LEU A 60 5.60 -10.12 22.73
C LEU A 60 5.59 -9.58 21.28
N VAL A 61 6.44 -8.60 20.99
CA VAL A 61 6.64 -8.08 19.63
C VAL A 61 7.71 -8.91 18.92
N LEU A 62 7.28 -10.00 18.29
CA LEU A 62 8.17 -10.99 17.65
C LEU A 62 9.09 -10.41 16.58
N SER A 63 8.62 -9.40 15.84
CA SER A 63 9.38 -8.75 14.75
C SER A 63 10.66 -8.06 15.22
N LEU A 64 10.74 -7.66 16.50
CA LEU A 64 11.94 -7.04 17.10
C LEU A 64 12.87 -8.07 17.76
N LEU A 65 12.39 -9.30 17.99
CA LEU A 65 13.07 -10.34 18.75
C LEU A 65 14.29 -10.91 18.02
N GLU A 66 14.19 -11.08 16.69
CA GLU A 66 15.20 -11.78 15.88
C GLU A 66 16.28 -10.85 15.29
N LYS A 67 16.09 -9.52 15.34
CA LYS A 67 16.84 -8.60 14.45
C LYS A 67 17.67 -7.53 15.15
N THR A 68 17.35 -7.13 16.38
CA THR A 68 17.94 -5.92 16.97
C THR A 68 17.89 -5.90 18.49
N SER A 69 19.01 -5.54 19.15
CA SER A 69 19.00 -5.22 20.59
C SER A 69 18.37 -3.84 20.78
N ILE A 70 17.16 -3.77 21.34
CA ILE A 70 16.46 -2.50 21.63
C ILE A 70 17.01 -1.93 22.94
N SER A 71 17.43 -0.67 22.90
CA SER A 71 17.99 0.07 24.04
C SER A 71 17.00 1.07 24.64
N LYS A 72 16.12 1.67 23.82
CA LYS A 72 15.13 2.65 24.30
C LYS A 72 13.81 2.54 23.54
N ILE A 73 12.69 2.82 24.22
CA ILE A 73 11.35 2.95 23.63
C ILE A 73 10.70 4.27 24.04
N ALA A 74 9.93 4.86 23.13
CA ALA A 74 9.05 5.99 23.38
C ALA A 74 7.68 5.77 22.72
N CYS A 75 6.61 6.13 23.42
CA CYS A 75 5.23 5.95 22.95
C CYS A 75 4.58 7.32 22.71
N GLY A 76 4.07 7.53 21.51
CA GLY A 76 3.27 8.70 21.17
C GLY A 76 1.78 8.46 21.46
N SER A 77 0.93 9.33 20.93
CA SER A 77 -0.52 9.21 21.12
C SER A 77 -1.08 7.86 20.64
N ARG A 78 -0.73 7.44 19.42
CA ARG A 78 -1.22 6.20 18.78
C ARG A 78 -0.15 5.55 17.90
N PHE A 79 1.12 5.67 18.29
CA PHE A 79 2.27 5.11 17.58
C PHE A 79 3.42 4.92 18.55
N THR A 80 4.40 4.11 18.17
CA THR A 80 5.55 3.73 18.99
C THR A 80 6.83 3.93 18.21
N VAL A 81 7.89 4.33 18.90
CA VAL A 81 9.25 4.48 18.36
C VAL A 81 10.20 3.67 19.24
N ALA A 82 11.08 2.90 18.63
CA ALA A 82 12.12 2.13 19.30
C ALA A 82 13.50 2.50 18.75
N LEU A 83 14.48 2.53 19.65
CA LEU A 83 15.88 2.79 19.37
C LEU A 83 16.68 1.52 19.65
N THR A 84 17.53 1.11 18.73
CA THR A 84 18.45 0.01 18.93
C THR A 84 19.73 0.47 19.64
N ALA A 85 20.46 -0.48 20.24
CA ALA A 85 21.80 -0.23 20.77
C ALA A 85 22.82 0.17 19.70
N SER A 86 22.54 -0.09 18.41
CA SER A 86 23.35 0.36 17.27
C SER A 86 23.01 1.78 16.79
N GLY A 87 22.01 2.43 17.38
CA GLY A 87 21.55 3.76 17.00
C GLY A 87 20.53 3.82 15.86
N SER A 88 19.97 2.68 15.45
CA SER A 88 18.92 2.61 14.43
C SER A 88 17.54 2.87 15.05
N VAL A 89 16.67 3.57 14.32
CA VAL A 89 15.33 3.95 14.81
C VAL A 89 14.25 3.21 14.03
N PHE A 90 13.33 2.58 14.76
CA PHE A 90 12.14 1.92 14.24
C PHE A 90 10.89 2.67 14.69
N ALA A 91 9.88 2.76 13.82
CA ALA A 91 8.59 3.36 14.17
C ALA A 91 7.43 2.56 13.57
N TRP A 92 6.31 2.52 14.30
CA TRP A 92 5.09 1.87 13.86
C TRP A 92 3.84 2.47 14.52
N GLY A 93 2.68 2.24 13.94
CA GLY A 93 1.38 2.74 14.38
C GLY A 93 0.78 3.79 13.45
N LYS A 94 0.05 4.75 14.03
CA LYS A 94 -0.64 5.84 13.30
C LYS A 94 0.35 6.75 12.56
N ASN A 95 0.03 7.17 11.33
CA ASN A 95 0.92 8.00 10.50
C ASN A 95 0.28 9.23 9.82
N ASP A 96 -0.91 9.68 10.23
CA ASP A 96 -1.65 10.77 9.55
C ASP A 96 -0.86 12.08 9.33
N TYR A 97 0.16 12.35 10.14
CA TYR A 97 1.02 13.55 10.06
C TYR A 97 2.47 13.19 9.69
N GLY A 98 2.74 11.98 9.22
CA GLY A 98 4.11 11.52 8.96
C GLY A 98 4.95 11.28 10.23
N GLN A 99 4.33 11.11 11.40
CA GLN A 99 5.03 10.92 12.69
C GLN A 99 5.88 9.64 12.74
N LEU A 100 5.73 8.73 11.78
CA LEU A 100 6.60 7.56 11.65
C LEU A 100 7.91 7.87 10.91
N GLY A 101 8.02 9.02 10.23
CA GLY A 101 9.27 9.43 9.56
C GLY A 101 9.57 8.67 8.26
N LEU A 102 8.56 8.08 7.61
CA LEU A 102 8.73 7.17 6.45
C LEU A 102 8.56 7.85 5.08
N GLY A 103 8.45 9.19 5.04
CA GLY A 103 8.29 9.95 3.79
C GLY A 103 6.87 9.99 3.21
N HIS A 104 5.87 9.45 3.93
CA HIS A 104 4.45 9.51 3.54
C HIS A 104 3.55 9.62 4.78
N HIS A 105 2.25 9.94 4.60
CA HIS A 105 1.28 10.15 5.68
C HIS A 105 -0.02 9.30 5.59
N LEU A 106 -0.25 8.58 4.49
CA LEU A 106 -1.56 7.96 4.23
C LEU A 106 -1.77 6.56 4.84
N GLN A 107 -0.72 5.92 5.36
CA GLN A 107 -0.78 4.53 5.82
C GLN A 107 -0.18 4.36 7.22
N ALA A 108 -0.99 3.81 8.13
CA ALA A 108 -0.53 3.30 9.41
C ALA A 108 0.37 2.07 9.19
N GLN A 109 1.39 1.91 10.02
CA GLN A 109 2.31 0.77 9.96
C GLN A 109 1.98 -0.20 11.08
N LEU A 110 1.66 -1.44 10.75
CA LEU A 110 1.25 -2.46 11.73
C LEU A 110 2.43 -3.22 12.34
N GLU A 111 3.62 -3.07 11.75
CA GLU A 111 4.87 -3.68 12.21
C GLU A 111 5.96 -2.60 12.37
N PRO A 112 6.92 -2.80 13.28
CA PRO A 112 8.12 -1.98 13.41
C PRO A 112 8.87 -1.83 12.08
N ARG A 113 8.94 -0.60 11.56
CA ARG A 113 9.64 -0.29 10.32
C ARG A 113 10.83 0.61 10.60
N LEU A 114 11.97 0.29 9.98
CA LEU A 114 13.18 1.11 10.04
C LEU A 114 12.93 2.48 9.39
N ILE A 115 13.43 3.55 10.02
CA ILE A 115 13.45 4.89 9.44
C ILE A 115 14.73 5.03 8.61
N ASP A 116 14.63 4.71 7.32
CA ASP A 116 15.80 4.64 6.41
C ASP A 116 16.59 5.96 6.35
N SER A 117 15.93 7.11 6.48
CA SER A 117 16.61 8.42 6.45
C SER A 117 17.51 8.69 7.67
N LEU A 118 17.43 7.88 8.72
CA LEU A 118 18.30 7.95 9.90
C LEU A 118 19.28 6.78 9.97
N SER A 119 19.33 5.89 8.96
CA SER A 119 20.16 4.67 9.03
C SER A 119 21.66 4.96 9.21
N ASP A 120 22.12 6.09 8.65
CA ASP A 120 23.53 6.48 8.65
C ASP A 120 23.89 7.40 9.83
N ILE A 121 22.95 7.65 10.73
CA ILE A 121 23.10 8.56 11.87
C ILE A 121 22.95 7.75 13.15
N ALA A 122 23.99 7.70 13.97
CA ALA A 122 23.95 7.02 15.26
C ALA A 122 23.06 7.81 16.25
N ILE A 123 21.81 7.39 16.41
CA ILE A 123 20.88 7.99 17.36
C ILE A 123 21.14 7.44 18.77
N THR A 124 21.15 8.32 19.77
CA THR A 124 21.41 7.98 21.18
C THR A 124 20.17 8.16 22.06
N ASN A 125 19.23 9.01 21.64
CA ASN A 125 18.02 9.30 22.42
C ASN A 125 16.82 9.60 21.51
N ILE A 126 15.62 9.26 21.97
CA ILE A 126 14.34 9.50 21.28
C ILE A 126 13.29 9.96 22.28
N ALA A 127 12.41 10.88 21.87
CA ALA A 127 11.26 11.32 22.64
C ALA A 127 10.04 11.55 21.76
N THR A 128 8.87 11.19 22.28
CA THR A 128 7.57 11.50 21.68
C THR A 128 6.47 11.49 22.75
N ARG A 129 5.35 12.17 22.45
CA ARG A 129 4.12 12.12 23.25
C ARG A 129 2.89 12.43 22.39
N GLY A 130 2.91 13.54 21.67
CA GLY A 130 1.85 13.97 20.77
C GLY A 130 1.82 13.21 19.43
N SER A 131 2.02 13.95 18.35
CA SER A 131 2.10 13.44 16.97
C SER A 131 3.37 13.91 16.25
N HIS A 132 4.44 14.14 17.03
CA HIS A 132 5.77 14.48 16.53
C HIS A 132 6.83 13.69 17.32
N VAL A 133 8.04 13.60 16.78
CA VAL A 133 9.16 12.88 17.38
C VAL A 133 10.39 13.77 17.38
N LEU A 134 11.19 13.67 18.44
CA LEU A 134 12.54 14.21 18.51
C LEU A 134 13.53 13.05 18.65
N ALA A 135 14.65 13.13 17.94
CA ALA A 135 15.78 12.21 18.07
C ALA A 135 17.08 12.97 18.25
N ILE A 136 17.98 12.46 19.08
CA ILE A 136 19.32 13.03 19.31
C ILE A 136 20.36 12.07 18.72
N SER A 137 21.28 12.59 17.93
CA SER A 137 22.45 11.84 17.44
C SER A 137 23.62 11.86 18.43
N GLU A 138 24.61 10.99 18.24
CA GLU A 138 25.79 10.88 19.09
C GLU A 138 26.61 12.20 19.22
N ASP A 139 26.59 13.05 18.19
CA ASP A 139 27.20 14.38 18.20
C ASP A 139 26.35 15.47 18.90
N GLY A 140 25.18 15.09 19.44
CA GLY A 140 24.25 15.98 20.11
C GLY A 140 23.41 16.86 19.18
N ALA A 141 23.29 16.50 17.89
CA ALA A 141 22.35 17.16 16.99
C ALA A 141 20.92 16.61 17.18
N VAL A 142 19.92 17.47 17.00
CA VAL A 142 18.50 17.11 17.17
C VAL A 142 17.81 17.03 15.81
N PHE A 143 17.04 15.97 15.61
CA PHE A 143 16.18 15.74 14.46
C PHE A 143 14.72 15.74 14.89
N SER A 144 13.84 16.34 14.09
CA SER A 144 12.40 16.37 14.34
C SER A 144 11.60 16.03 13.10
N TRP A 145 10.43 15.42 13.30
CA TRP A 145 9.44 15.13 12.25
C TRP A 145 8.05 14.85 12.83
N GLY A 146 7.06 14.74 11.96
CA GLY A 146 5.65 14.57 12.28
C GLY A 146 4.88 15.88 12.15
N ARG A 147 3.83 16.03 12.96
CA ARG A 147 2.96 17.21 12.99
C ARG A 147 3.74 18.46 13.39
N GLY A 148 3.63 19.53 12.59
CA GLY A 148 4.38 20.79 12.79
C GLY A 148 3.54 22.06 12.85
N ASP A 149 2.22 21.96 12.90
CA ASP A 149 1.27 23.09 12.82
C ASP A 149 1.42 24.19 13.88
N GLU A 150 1.94 23.85 15.06
CA GLU A 150 2.23 24.78 16.16
C GLU A 150 3.70 25.21 16.20
N GLY A 151 4.52 24.79 15.23
CA GLY A 151 5.95 25.04 15.20
C GLY A 151 6.79 24.06 16.04
N GLN A 152 6.18 22.99 16.56
CA GLN A 152 6.81 21.99 17.43
C GLN A 152 7.98 21.22 16.78
N LEU A 153 8.22 21.39 15.49
CA LEU A 153 9.39 20.81 14.82
C LEU A 153 10.63 21.72 14.89
N GLY A 154 10.48 23.01 15.19
CA GLY A 154 11.60 23.93 15.44
C GLY A 154 12.36 24.39 14.19
N HIS A 155 11.74 24.35 13.01
CA HIS A 155 12.35 24.73 11.73
C HIS A 155 11.93 26.10 11.20
N ASN A 156 11.46 27.00 12.07
CA ASN A 156 10.89 28.28 11.68
C ASN A 156 9.72 28.16 10.69
N SER A 157 8.95 27.10 10.82
CA SER A 157 7.87 26.74 9.90
C SER A 157 6.77 26.00 10.65
N ARG A 158 5.54 26.12 10.15
CA ARG A 158 4.38 25.35 10.59
C ARG A 158 4.11 24.11 9.71
N GLU A 159 5.04 23.80 8.81
CA GLU A 159 4.93 22.67 7.91
C GLU A 159 5.08 21.35 8.67
N THR A 160 4.22 20.38 8.33
CA THR A 160 4.33 19.01 8.80
C THR A 160 5.41 18.29 8.00
N LEU A 161 6.36 17.64 8.68
CA LEU A 161 7.46 16.93 8.02
C LEU A 161 7.27 15.43 8.11
N HIS A 162 7.30 14.75 6.96
CA HIS A 162 7.16 13.30 6.89
C HIS A 162 8.49 12.54 6.96
N LEU A 163 9.61 13.27 6.94
CA LEU A 163 10.96 12.74 7.12
C LEU A 163 11.66 13.52 8.26
N PRO A 164 12.50 12.84 9.06
CA PRO A 164 13.42 13.45 10.00
C PRO A 164 14.23 14.59 9.36
N LYS A 165 14.21 15.76 9.99
CA LYS A 165 15.00 16.92 9.58
C LYS A 165 15.77 17.47 10.77
N ARG A 166 17.04 17.83 10.56
CA ARG A 166 17.90 18.40 11.59
C ARG A 166 17.44 19.81 11.98
N ILE A 167 17.37 20.10 13.29
CA ILE A 167 17.16 21.43 13.84
C ILE A 167 18.52 22.14 13.91
N THR A 168 18.72 23.16 13.07
CA THR A 168 20.03 23.81 12.90
C THR A 168 20.41 24.72 14.07
N LYS A 169 19.45 25.23 14.84
CA LYS A 169 19.69 26.13 15.99
C LYS A 169 20.10 25.42 17.28
N LEU A 170 20.08 24.09 17.31
CA LEU A 170 20.44 23.30 18.49
C LEU A 170 21.78 22.59 18.28
N HIS A 171 22.64 22.72 19.28
CA HIS A 171 23.94 22.07 19.33
C HIS A 171 24.18 21.48 20.71
N HIS A 172 24.84 20.33 20.75
CA HIS A 172 25.25 19.67 21.99
C HIS A 172 24.10 19.41 22.98
N ILE A 173 22.99 18.88 22.46
CA ILE A 173 21.83 18.50 23.25
C ILE A 173 22.05 17.11 23.86
N VAL A 174 21.71 16.96 25.14
CA VAL A 174 21.87 15.71 25.91
C VAL A 174 20.53 15.02 26.19
N ASP A 175 19.43 15.78 26.24
CA ASP A 175 18.10 15.22 26.47
C ASP A 175 17.00 16.01 25.75
N VAL A 176 15.90 15.33 25.41
CA VAL A 176 14.73 15.91 24.74
C VAL A 176 13.44 15.39 25.34
N ALA A 177 12.42 16.24 25.39
CA ALA A 177 11.06 15.87 25.79
C ALA A 177 10.02 16.49 24.86
N CYS A 178 8.90 15.80 24.70
CA CYS A 178 7.80 16.23 23.83
C CYS A 178 6.53 16.39 24.65
N GLY A 179 5.84 17.53 24.48
CA GLY A 179 4.46 17.69 24.88
C GLY A 179 3.48 17.27 23.78
N ARG A 180 2.23 17.71 23.88
CA ARG A 180 1.25 17.48 22.79
C ARG A 180 1.58 18.31 21.56
N ALA A 181 1.97 19.57 21.79
CA ALA A 181 2.16 20.59 20.75
C ALA A 181 3.42 21.44 20.98
N HIS A 182 4.28 21.08 21.94
CA HIS A 182 5.53 21.77 22.22
C HIS A 182 6.67 20.77 22.43
N SER A 183 7.89 21.28 22.38
CA SER A 183 9.12 20.50 22.46
C SER A 183 10.12 21.19 23.37
N VAL A 184 10.96 20.38 24.02
CA VAL A 184 11.94 20.84 25.00
C VAL A 184 13.25 20.10 24.77
N ALA A 185 14.37 20.82 24.82
CA ALA A 185 15.72 20.26 24.72
C ALA A 185 16.61 20.78 25.85
N LEU A 186 17.42 19.88 26.42
CA LEU A 186 18.42 20.18 27.44
C LEU A 186 19.82 20.13 26.82
N GLY A 187 20.55 21.24 26.89
CA GLY A 187 21.95 21.31 26.45
C GLY A 187 22.92 20.74 27.47
N HIS A 188 24.12 20.34 27.03
CA HIS A 188 25.18 19.82 27.92
C HIS A 188 25.56 20.77 29.06
N ASN A 189 25.31 22.07 28.88
CA ASN A 189 25.64 23.16 29.81
C ASN A 189 24.51 23.40 30.81
N GLY A 190 23.46 22.59 30.75
CA GLY A 190 22.24 22.75 31.53
C GLY A 190 21.38 23.93 31.10
N ALA A 191 21.57 24.46 29.88
CA ALA A 191 20.64 25.39 29.26
C ALA A 191 19.41 24.66 28.73
N LEU A 192 18.24 25.27 28.88
CA LEU A 192 16.96 24.70 28.47
C LEU A 192 16.41 25.48 27.27
N TYR A 193 15.99 24.76 26.23
CA TYR A 193 15.37 25.34 25.05
C TYR A 193 13.94 24.81 24.87
N THR A 194 13.01 25.69 24.54
CA THR A 194 11.59 25.36 24.31
C THR A 194 11.09 25.95 22.99
N TRP A 195 10.20 25.23 22.30
CA TRP A 195 9.53 25.69 21.08
C TRP A 195 8.22 24.95 20.82
N GLY A 196 7.44 25.42 19.86
CA GLY A 196 6.11 24.94 19.52
C GLY A 196 5.00 25.83 20.08
N GLY A 197 3.87 25.22 20.42
CA GLY A 197 2.68 25.90 20.92
C GLY A 197 2.93 26.65 22.23
N GLY A 198 2.70 27.97 22.20
CA GLY A 198 2.83 28.87 23.34
C GLY A 198 1.60 28.93 24.24
N ASP A 199 0.48 28.36 23.79
CA ASP A 199 -0.79 28.32 24.51
C ASP A 199 -0.59 27.85 25.95
N ASP A 200 -1.27 28.51 26.88
CA ASP A 200 -1.21 28.22 28.31
C ASP A 200 0.20 28.36 28.93
N GLY A 201 1.19 28.94 28.23
CA GLY A 201 2.51 29.25 28.77
C GLY A 201 3.47 28.05 28.87
N ALA A 202 3.21 26.95 28.15
CA ALA A 202 4.01 25.71 28.22
C ALA A 202 5.50 25.89 27.89
N LEU A 203 5.86 26.97 27.18
CA LEU A 203 7.23 27.29 26.78
C LEU A 203 8.07 27.95 27.88
N GLY A 204 7.45 28.57 28.89
CA GLY A 204 8.18 29.21 29.99
C GLY A 204 8.86 30.54 29.63
N LEU A 205 8.47 31.17 28.52
CA LEU A 205 9.09 32.38 27.96
C LEU A 205 8.39 33.69 28.39
N GLN A 206 7.56 33.66 29.44
CA GLN A 206 6.78 34.80 29.94
C GLN A 206 5.73 35.39 28.98
N ASN A 207 5.54 34.79 27.80
CA ASN A 207 4.47 35.13 26.85
C ASN A 207 3.60 33.88 26.54
N VAL A 208 2.60 34.05 25.66
CA VAL A 208 1.72 32.97 25.19
C VAL A 208 1.90 32.70 23.69
N GLU A 209 2.93 33.28 23.08
CA GLU A 209 3.15 33.16 21.64
C GLU A 209 3.85 31.85 21.32
N SER A 210 3.42 31.19 20.25
CA SER A 210 4.10 30.00 19.75
C SER A 210 5.48 30.37 19.19
N ALA A 211 6.50 29.63 19.61
CA ALA A 211 7.85 29.79 19.12
C ALA A 211 8.12 28.76 18.02
N LEU A 212 8.36 29.21 16.78
CA LEU A 212 8.60 28.31 15.64
C LEU A 212 10.03 27.75 15.58
N GLU A 213 10.89 28.25 16.47
CA GLU A 213 12.29 27.87 16.59
C GLU A 213 12.64 27.69 18.08
N PRO A 214 13.66 26.89 18.40
CA PRO A 214 14.15 26.72 19.76
C PRO A 214 14.55 28.04 20.41
N MET A 215 13.92 28.38 21.53
CA MET A 215 14.20 29.58 22.33
C MET A 215 14.73 29.18 23.70
N ALA A 216 15.78 29.88 24.17
CA ALA A 216 16.32 29.63 25.50
C ALA A 216 15.34 30.13 26.57
N VAL A 217 15.05 29.26 27.55
CA VAL A 217 14.26 29.63 28.72
C VAL A 217 15.12 30.51 29.64
N PRO A 218 14.60 31.65 30.16
CA PRO A 218 15.36 32.52 31.05
C PRO A 218 15.97 31.75 32.22
N THR A 219 17.26 31.99 32.45
CA THR A 219 18.07 31.22 33.40
C THR A 219 17.53 31.36 34.82
N THR A 220 17.31 30.22 35.48
CA THR A 220 17.21 30.16 36.94
C THR A 220 18.60 30.20 37.57
N SER A 221 18.71 30.46 38.87
CA SER A 221 20.01 30.55 39.56
C SER A 221 20.89 29.29 39.46
N SER A 222 20.33 28.17 39.01
CA SER A 222 20.98 26.86 38.86
C SER A 222 20.68 26.26 37.48
N SER A 223 21.60 25.41 37.00
CA SER A 223 21.49 24.71 35.72
C SER A 223 20.44 23.58 35.76
N PHE A 224 19.84 23.26 34.61
CA PHE A 224 18.90 22.16 34.48
C PHE A 224 19.60 20.81 34.32
N GLN A 225 19.02 19.75 34.88
CA GLN A 225 19.55 18.37 34.85
C GLN A 225 18.59 17.35 34.21
N ALA A 226 17.27 17.52 34.35
CA ALA A 226 16.29 16.63 33.73
C ALA A 226 15.02 17.37 33.33
N ILE A 227 14.32 16.85 32.32
CA ILE A 227 13.13 17.46 31.73
C ILE A 227 12.01 16.44 31.55
N ALA A 228 10.76 16.87 31.76
CA ALA A 228 9.59 16.07 31.47
C ALA A 228 8.43 16.96 30.98
N CYS A 229 7.65 16.47 30.02
CA CYS A 229 6.54 17.22 29.43
C CYS A 229 5.23 16.44 29.57
N GLY A 230 4.18 17.14 29.97
CA GLY A 230 2.80 16.65 29.85
C GLY A 230 2.12 17.12 28.58
N SER A 231 0.79 17.24 28.58
CA SER A 231 0.09 17.69 27.38
C SER A 231 0.35 19.17 27.05
N ARG A 232 0.34 20.05 28.07
CA ARG A 232 0.46 21.52 27.93
C ARG A 232 1.22 22.15 29.12
N HIS A 233 2.04 21.37 29.80
CA HIS A 233 2.86 21.81 30.93
C HIS A 233 4.21 21.12 30.87
N THR A 234 5.19 21.73 31.52
CA THR A 234 6.59 21.29 31.53
C THR A 234 7.08 21.24 32.97
N LEU A 235 7.79 20.17 33.30
CA LEU A 235 8.53 20.01 34.56
C LEU A 235 10.02 19.98 34.23
N ALA A 236 10.83 20.61 35.08
CA ALA A 236 12.27 20.52 35.00
C ALA A 236 12.88 20.36 36.39
N LEU A 237 13.94 19.55 36.46
CA LEU A 237 14.75 19.34 37.65
C LEU A 237 16.06 20.09 37.48
N THR A 238 16.43 20.92 38.44
CA THR A 238 17.70 21.64 38.47
C THR A 238 18.79 20.81 39.17
N SER A 239 20.05 21.17 38.94
CA SER A 239 21.23 20.51 39.52
C SER A 239 21.33 20.63 41.05
N ASP A 240 20.61 21.57 41.65
CA ASP A 240 20.42 21.72 43.09
C ASP A 240 19.15 21.03 43.62
N PHE A 241 18.61 20.08 42.85
CA PHE A 241 17.48 19.22 43.21
C PHE A 241 16.11 19.92 43.36
N ARG A 242 15.97 21.15 42.86
CA ARG A 242 14.67 21.85 42.85
C ARG A 242 13.83 21.41 41.66
N VAL A 243 12.52 21.30 41.88
CA VAL A 243 11.55 20.98 40.81
C VAL A 243 10.80 22.24 40.41
N LEU A 244 10.96 22.61 39.16
CA LEU A 244 10.29 23.74 38.54
C LEU A 244 9.16 23.24 37.64
N SER A 245 8.06 23.98 37.61
CA SER A 245 6.88 23.69 36.80
C SER A 245 6.30 24.95 36.18
N TRP A 246 5.79 24.83 34.96
CA TRP A 246 5.08 25.91 34.27
C TRP A 246 4.17 25.36 33.16
N GLY A 247 3.27 26.20 32.68
CA GLY A 247 2.25 25.90 31.69
C GLY A 247 0.85 25.83 32.29
N TRP A 248 -0.01 25.06 31.62
CA TRP A 248 -1.43 24.95 31.95
C TRP A 248 -1.70 24.33 33.32
N ASN A 249 -2.47 25.01 34.18
CA ASN A 249 -2.67 24.60 35.59
C ASN A 249 -4.14 24.47 36.05
N LEU A 250 -5.12 24.43 35.15
CA LEU A 250 -6.56 24.42 35.52
C LEU A 250 -6.99 23.21 36.36
N TYR A 251 -6.18 22.15 36.44
CA TYR A 251 -6.40 20.98 37.29
C TYR A 251 -5.28 20.81 38.33
N GLY A 252 -4.48 21.84 38.62
CA GLY A 252 -3.36 21.76 39.54
C GLY A 252 -2.15 21.00 39.00
N GLN A 253 -1.99 20.96 37.66
CA GLN A 253 -0.89 20.28 36.95
C GLN A 253 0.48 20.64 37.52
N LEU A 254 0.64 21.88 37.97
CA LEU A 254 1.91 22.42 38.41
C LEU A 254 2.24 22.06 39.86
N GLY A 255 1.29 21.55 40.65
CA GLY A 255 1.55 21.16 42.04
C GLY A 255 1.82 22.34 42.99
N LEU A 256 1.51 23.57 42.57
CA LEU A 256 1.78 24.82 43.30
C LEU A 256 0.76 25.09 44.43
N GLY A 257 -0.30 24.28 44.53
CA GLY A 257 -1.38 24.49 45.51
C GLY A 257 -2.43 25.53 45.11
N HIS A 258 -2.41 25.99 43.86
CA HIS A 258 -3.44 26.84 43.24
C HIS A 258 -3.70 26.36 41.79
N LEU A 259 -4.71 26.94 41.12
CA LEU A 259 -5.15 26.56 39.77
C LEU A 259 -4.71 27.52 38.66
N ASP A 260 -4.07 28.63 39.03
CA ASP A 260 -3.63 29.62 38.05
C ASP A 260 -2.49 29.09 37.18
N THR A 261 -2.64 29.27 35.87
CA THR A 261 -1.60 28.97 34.87
C THR A 261 -0.38 29.86 35.09
N VAL A 262 0.81 29.26 35.08
CA VAL A 262 2.08 29.98 35.29
C VAL A 262 2.92 29.90 34.03
N ARG A 263 3.42 31.03 33.53
CA ARG A 263 4.06 31.15 32.20
C ARG A 263 5.59 31.21 32.25
N PHE A 264 6.18 30.98 33.42
CA PHE A 264 7.61 30.97 33.65
C PHE A 264 7.96 29.89 34.69
N PRO A 265 9.18 29.33 34.66
CA PRO A 265 9.57 28.27 35.59
C PRO A 265 9.38 28.68 37.06
N THR A 266 8.54 27.94 37.78
CA THR A 266 8.20 28.22 39.18
C THR A 266 8.41 27.00 40.05
N GLU A 267 9.06 27.19 41.20
CA GLU A 267 9.41 26.11 42.12
C GLU A 267 8.19 25.55 42.84
N ILE A 268 8.10 24.22 42.89
CA ILE A 268 7.03 23.51 43.58
C ILE A 268 7.28 23.53 45.09
N PRO A 269 6.45 24.22 45.91
CA PRO A 269 6.74 24.42 47.33
C PRO A 269 6.84 23.13 48.14
N SER A 270 6.11 22.08 47.74
CA SER A 270 6.09 20.78 48.43
C SER A 270 7.42 20.02 48.40
N PHE A 271 8.35 20.39 47.51
CA PHE A 271 9.67 19.74 47.43
C PHE A 271 10.80 20.59 48.01
N ILE A 272 10.50 21.77 48.58
CA ILE A 272 11.51 22.59 49.24
C ILE A 272 12.10 21.81 50.43
N GLY A 273 13.42 21.62 50.42
CA GLY A 273 14.14 20.83 51.42
C GLY A 273 14.16 19.31 51.15
N HIS A 274 13.54 18.83 50.07
CA HIS A 274 13.61 17.45 49.63
C HIS A 274 14.51 17.30 48.39
N LYS A 275 15.30 16.23 48.35
CA LYS A 275 16.18 15.94 47.21
C LYS A 275 15.40 15.14 46.16
N VAL A 276 14.86 15.77 45.12
CA VAL A 276 14.19 15.04 44.03
C VAL A 276 15.23 14.47 43.06
N VAL A 277 15.09 13.20 42.68
CA VAL A 277 16.04 12.50 41.77
C VAL A 277 15.46 12.18 40.39
N GLN A 278 14.13 12.11 40.27
CA GLN A 278 13.47 11.82 38.99
C GLN A 278 12.11 12.49 38.91
N ILE A 279 11.75 12.96 37.71
CA ILE A 279 10.45 13.54 37.38
C ILE A 279 9.81 12.76 36.23
N VAL A 280 8.50 12.54 36.29
CA VAL A 280 7.74 11.81 35.26
C VAL A 280 6.43 12.55 34.98
N CYS A 281 6.10 12.73 33.70
CA CYS A 281 4.84 13.32 33.27
C CYS A 281 4.00 12.30 32.50
N GLY A 282 2.71 12.25 32.82
CA GLY A 282 1.65 11.73 31.94
C GLY A 282 1.04 12.85 31.11
N PHE A 283 -0.07 12.59 30.43
CA PHE A 283 -0.77 13.66 29.69
C PHE A 283 -1.35 14.74 30.62
N ARG A 284 -1.83 14.34 31.81
CA ARG A 284 -2.54 15.21 32.77
C ARG A 284 -2.22 14.91 34.25
N HIS A 285 -1.22 14.07 34.52
CA HIS A 285 -0.82 13.70 35.88
C HIS A 285 0.69 13.58 35.93
N ASN A 286 1.27 13.70 37.13
CA ASN A 286 2.72 13.80 37.29
C ASN A 286 3.21 12.99 38.49
N PHE A 287 4.48 12.62 38.44
CA PHE A 287 5.18 12.00 39.55
C PHE A 287 6.55 12.62 39.78
N ALA A 288 7.00 12.57 41.04
CA ALA A 288 8.35 12.90 41.44
C ALA A 288 8.86 11.83 42.41
N VAL A 289 10.14 11.50 42.29
CA VAL A 289 10.79 10.45 43.09
C VAL A 289 11.77 11.10 44.05
N VAL A 290 11.60 10.85 45.34
CA VAL A 290 12.45 11.38 46.42
C VAL A 290 13.13 10.21 47.11
N PRO A 291 14.47 10.19 47.28
CA PRO A 291 15.15 9.16 48.03
C PRO A 291 14.69 9.12 49.49
N HIS A 292 14.31 7.93 49.95
CA HIS A 292 14.02 7.64 51.35
C HIS A 292 15.28 7.19 52.07
N SER A 293 16.05 6.29 51.44
CA SER A 293 17.34 5.79 51.92
C SER A 293 18.36 5.73 50.77
N ALA A 294 19.53 5.10 51.01
CA ALA A 294 20.51 4.86 49.96
C ALA A 294 20.01 3.91 48.85
N MET A 295 18.99 3.09 49.12
CA MET A 295 18.51 2.03 48.21
C MET A 295 17.01 2.13 47.88
N THR A 296 16.26 2.99 48.58
CA THR A 296 14.80 3.07 48.48
C THR A 296 14.34 4.50 48.26
N VAL A 297 13.16 4.64 47.65
CA VAL A 297 12.56 5.92 47.27
C VAL A 297 11.09 5.98 47.66
N ASP A 298 10.61 7.21 47.84
CA ASP A 298 9.21 7.57 47.99
C ASP A 298 8.71 8.26 46.71
N VAL A 299 7.57 7.79 46.18
CA VAL A 299 6.95 8.36 44.99
C VAL A 299 5.82 9.31 45.37
N PHE A 300 5.91 10.54 44.85
CA PHE A 300 4.87 11.56 44.99
C PHE A 300 4.08 11.69 43.69
N ALA A 301 2.75 11.83 43.78
CA ALA A 301 1.82 12.01 42.67
C ALA A 301 0.90 13.21 42.92
N TRP A 302 0.45 13.87 41.85
CA TRP A 302 -0.55 14.95 41.93
C TRP A 302 -1.36 15.09 40.63
N VAL A 303 -2.34 15.99 40.65
CA VAL A 303 -3.26 16.41 39.56
C VAL A 303 -4.53 15.54 39.44
N TRP A 304 -4.89 15.12 38.22
CA TRP A 304 -6.17 14.53 37.86
C TRP A 304 -6.22 13.05 38.23
N ASN A 305 -7.23 12.61 38.99
CA ASN A 305 -7.36 11.25 39.49
C ASN A 305 -8.72 10.57 39.19
N GLU A 306 -9.50 11.08 38.22
CA GLU A 306 -10.83 10.54 37.90
C GLU A 306 -10.85 9.02 37.60
N HIS A 307 -9.76 8.47 37.07
CA HIS A 307 -9.63 7.04 36.76
C HIS A 307 -8.65 6.30 37.69
N GLY A 308 -8.27 6.90 38.80
CA GLY A 308 -7.32 6.31 39.75
C GLY A 308 -5.86 6.38 39.31
N GLN A 309 -5.51 7.15 38.27
CA GLN A 309 -4.14 7.23 37.72
C GLN A 309 -3.06 7.78 38.66
N LEU A 310 -3.42 8.37 39.81
CA LEU A 310 -2.44 8.77 40.84
C LEU A 310 -2.07 7.63 41.79
N GLY A 311 -2.81 6.52 41.74
CA GLY A 311 -2.66 5.41 42.68
C GLY A 311 -3.33 5.69 44.02
N ASP A 312 -2.87 5.02 45.07
CA ASP A 312 -3.39 5.11 46.43
C ASP A 312 -2.70 6.21 47.26
N VAL A 313 -2.94 7.47 46.90
CA VAL A 313 -2.35 8.62 47.60
C VAL A 313 -2.76 8.74 49.07
N GLU A 314 -1.85 9.24 49.93
CA GLU A 314 -2.02 9.35 51.39
C GLU A 314 -3.29 10.08 51.85
N PHE A 315 -3.72 11.14 51.16
CA PHE A 315 -4.85 11.98 51.57
C PHE A 315 -5.96 12.02 50.50
N GLY A 316 -6.69 10.90 50.37
CA GLY A 316 -8.00 10.83 49.70
C GLY A 316 -8.01 10.01 48.40
N ALA A 317 -8.61 8.82 48.45
CA ALA A 317 -8.89 8.02 47.24
C ALA A 317 -10.06 8.61 46.41
N ASP A 318 -10.88 9.48 47.01
CA ASP A 318 -12.14 10.00 46.44
C ASP A 318 -12.05 11.46 45.95
N LEU A 319 -10.87 12.08 45.95
CA LEU A 319 -10.70 13.43 45.41
C LEU A 319 -10.36 13.36 43.91
N PRO A 320 -11.16 13.99 43.03
CA PRO A 320 -10.92 13.95 41.58
C PRO A 320 -9.65 14.70 41.17
N VAL A 321 -9.15 15.61 42.02
CA VAL A 321 -7.97 16.43 41.75
C VAL A 321 -7.13 16.68 43.01
N VAL A 322 -5.81 16.52 42.89
CA VAL A 322 -4.82 16.73 43.95
C VAL A 322 -3.88 17.88 43.54
N HIS A 323 -4.00 19.05 44.16
CA HIS A 323 -3.27 20.25 43.70
C HIS A 323 -1.86 20.43 44.28
N ARG A 324 -1.43 19.53 45.18
CA ARG A 324 -0.08 19.48 45.76
C ARG A 324 0.45 18.05 45.74
N PRO A 325 1.75 17.82 45.47
CA PRO A 325 2.35 16.49 45.54
C PRO A 325 2.00 15.75 46.84
N GLN A 326 1.47 14.54 46.70
CA GLN A 326 1.16 13.63 47.80
C GLN A 326 1.86 12.28 47.59
N ARG A 327 2.24 11.60 48.68
CA ARG A 327 2.88 10.29 48.61
C ARG A 327 1.89 9.22 48.16
N VAL A 328 2.35 8.31 47.32
CA VAL A 328 1.60 7.11 46.90
C VAL A 328 1.90 6.00 47.92
N ARG A 329 0.89 5.56 48.68
CA ARG A 329 1.09 4.66 49.83
C ARG A 329 1.74 3.34 49.44
N SER A 330 1.35 2.77 48.30
CA SER A 330 1.91 1.51 47.79
C SER A 330 3.34 1.64 47.23
N LEU A 331 3.88 2.86 47.09
CA LEU A 331 5.20 3.15 46.53
C LEU A 331 6.07 3.96 47.52
N MET A 332 5.94 3.66 48.81
CA MET A 332 6.83 4.17 49.87
C MET A 332 7.92 3.16 50.19
N ASP A 333 9.14 3.65 50.43
CA ASP A 333 10.31 2.82 50.76
C ASP A 333 10.56 1.68 49.74
N VAL A 334 10.34 1.95 48.45
CA VAL A 334 10.48 0.95 47.37
C VAL A 334 11.77 1.12 46.58
N SER A 335 12.30 0.03 46.02
CA SER A 335 13.41 0.09 45.06
C SER A 335 12.88 0.24 43.63
N LEU A 336 12.56 1.47 43.24
CA LEU A 336 12.01 1.81 41.93
C LEU A 336 13.08 1.70 40.84
N THR A 337 12.82 0.92 39.79
CA THR A 337 13.74 0.75 38.65
C THR A 337 13.32 1.54 37.42
N ALA A 338 12.02 1.65 37.16
CA ALA A 338 11.48 2.38 36.02
C ALA A 338 10.08 2.89 36.32
N MET A 339 9.70 4.01 35.70
CA MET A 339 8.37 4.60 35.83
C MET A 339 7.97 5.32 34.54
N ALA A 340 6.72 5.18 34.13
CA ALA A 340 6.14 5.89 33.00
C ALA A 340 4.66 6.20 33.24
N ALA A 341 4.19 7.23 32.54
CA ALA A 341 2.86 7.77 32.69
C ALA A 341 2.25 8.08 31.32
N GLY A 342 1.07 7.51 31.07
CA GLY A 342 0.36 7.58 29.79
C GLY A 342 -0.74 8.63 29.76
N GLY A 343 -1.79 8.35 28.99
CA GLY A 343 -2.97 9.19 28.88
C GLY A 343 -3.73 9.29 30.20
N ARG A 344 -4.19 8.13 30.70
CA ARG A 344 -5.02 7.98 31.91
C ARG A 344 -4.60 6.78 32.77
N HIS A 345 -3.38 6.29 32.57
CA HIS A 345 -2.80 5.14 33.25
C HIS A 345 -1.31 5.36 33.52
N SER A 346 -0.77 4.58 34.44
CA SER A 346 0.62 4.71 34.89
C SER A 346 1.21 3.33 35.13
N LEU A 347 2.54 3.24 34.96
CA LEU A 347 3.30 2.01 35.10
C LEU A 347 4.58 2.25 35.88
N CYS A 348 4.94 1.30 36.73
CA CYS A 348 6.23 1.29 37.39
C CYS A 348 6.79 -0.13 37.49
N SER A 349 8.08 -0.22 37.72
CA SER A 349 8.77 -1.46 38.05
C SER A 349 9.51 -1.29 39.35
N VAL A 350 9.33 -2.24 40.27
CA VAL A 350 9.92 -2.25 41.61
C VAL A 350 10.70 -3.55 41.78
N HIS A 351 11.98 -3.45 42.12
CA HIS A 351 12.80 -4.62 42.41
C HIS A 351 12.63 -5.04 43.88
N PRO A 352 12.43 -6.34 44.21
CA PRO A 352 12.30 -7.52 43.34
C PRO A 352 10.83 -7.88 42.99
N HIS A 353 9.87 -7.04 43.38
CA HIS A 353 8.44 -7.34 43.39
C HIS A 353 7.75 -7.35 42.01
N GLY A 354 8.44 -6.90 40.95
CA GLY A 354 7.96 -6.95 39.57
C GLY A 354 7.40 -5.62 39.08
N SER A 355 6.65 -5.67 37.97
CA SER A 355 6.04 -4.47 37.37
C SER A 355 4.56 -4.34 37.71
N PHE A 356 4.16 -3.10 37.97
CA PHE A 356 2.82 -2.72 38.38
C PHE A 356 2.23 -1.67 37.44
N ALA A 357 0.91 -1.73 37.26
CA ALA A 357 0.15 -0.77 36.48
C ALA A 357 -1.16 -0.41 37.18
N TRP A 358 -1.63 0.83 36.97
CA TRP A 358 -2.87 1.34 37.55
C TRP A 358 -3.46 2.47 36.69
N GLY A 359 -4.69 2.89 36.99
CA GLY A 359 -5.46 3.89 36.25
C GLY A 359 -6.59 3.30 35.40
N ARG A 360 -6.94 3.98 34.30
CA ARG A 360 -7.94 3.51 33.32
C ARG A 360 -7.39 2.30 32.55
N GLY A 361 -8.20 1.25 32.40
CA GLY A 361 -7.88 0.04 31.66
C GLY A 361 -8.97 -0.39 30.67
N THR A 362 -9.79 0.54 30.19
CA THR A 362 -10.91 0.23 29.28
C THR A 362 -10.46 -0.30 27.92
N ASP A 363 -9.26 0.09 27.50
CA ASP A 363 -8.65 -0.29 26.24
C ASP A 363 -7.56 -1.37 26.43
N GLY A 364 -7.45 -1.92 27.65
CA GLY A 364 -6.45 -2.92 28.03
C GLY A 364 -5.07 -2.35 28.38
N GLU A 365 -4.92 -1.03 28.48
CA GLU A 365 -3.65 -0.32 28.62
C GLU A 365 -2.92 -0.58 29.96
N VAL A 366 -3.65 -1.06 30.97
CA VAL A 366 -3.10 -1.51 32.25
C VAL A 366 -2.40 -2.86 32.09
N GLY A 367 -2.93 -3.79 31.28
CA GLY A 367 -2.27 -5.07 30.98
C GLY A 367 -2.52 -6.20 31.98
N THR A 368 -3.56 -6.12 32.80
CA THR A 368 -3.89 -7.15 33.82
C THR A 368 -4.61 -8.38 33.28
N GLY A 369 -4.95 -8.40 31.99
CA GLY A 369 -5.88 -9.37 31.41
C GLY A 369 -7.35 -9.07 31.72
N THR A 370 -7.64 -7.96 32.40
CA THR A 370 -8.99 -7.51 32.74
C THR A 370 -9.20 -6.07 32.29
N ILE A 371 -10.46 -5.70 32.05
CA ILE A 371 -10.86 -4.35 31.64
C ILE A 371 -11.47 -3.67 32.86
N SER A 372 -10.96 -2.48 33.22
CA SER A 372 -11.49 -1.66 34.32
C SER A 372 -11.58 -0.19 33.91
N THR A 373 -12.62 0.51 34.34
CA THR A 373 -12.81 1.94 34.07
C THR A 373 -11.99 2.85 34.99
N SER A 374 -11.67 2.37 36.18
CA SER A 374 -10.87 3.07 37.18
C SER A 374 -10.18 2.05 38.10
N GLN A 375 -8.90 2.25 38.38
CA GLN A 375 -8.14 1.35 39.23
C GLN A 375 -7.04 2.11 39.98
N SER A 376 -7.29 2.44 41.24
CA SER A 376 -6.29 3.13 42.10
C SER A 376 -5.29 2.17 42.75
N LYS A 377 -5.62 0.88 42.85
CA LYS A 377 -4.71 -0.15 43.40
C LYS A 377 -3.75 -0.65 42.32
N LEU A 378 -2.47 -0.72 42.66
CA LEU A 378 -1.43 -1.26 41.79
C LEU A 378 -1.70 -2.74 41.49
N ALA A 379 -1.85 -3.10 40.21
CA ALA A 379 -1.94 -4.49 39.79
C ALA A 379 -0.63 -4.96 39.16
N CYS A 380 -0.23 -6.17 39.50
CA CYS A 380 0.96 -6.82 38.93
C CYS A 380 0.68 -7.28 37.49
N ILE A 381 1.62 -7.03 36.58
CA ILE A 381 1.50 -7.36 35.15
C ILE A 381 2.60 -8.30 34.64
N LEU A 382 3.82 -8.17 35.16
CA LEU A 382 5.00 -8.95 34.76
C LEU A 382 5.69 -9.47 36.02
N HIS A 383 5.18 -10.59 36.53
CA HIS A 383 5.69 -11.21 37.75
C HIS A 383 7.08 -11.81 37.50
N HIS A 384 8.05 -11.53 38.38
CA HIS A 384 9.44 -12.05 38.34
C HIS A 384 10.24 -11.76 37.05
N ARG A 385 9.91 -10.71 36.29
CA ARG A 385 10.70 -10.30 35.13
C ARG A 385 11.43 -8.99 35.39
N VAL A 386 12.69 -8.91 34.96
CA VAL A 386 13.49 -7.69 35.11
C VAL A 386 13.13 -6.72 33.99
N VAL A 387 12.41 -5.65 34.33
CA VAL A 387 12.01 -4.61 33.39
C VAL A 387 12.94 -3.41 33.53
N PHE A 388 13.57 -3.04 32.41
CA PHE A 388 14.55 -1.94 32.36
C PHE A 388 13.92 -0.60 32.00
N GLN A 389 12.90 -0.63 31.16
CA GLN A 389 12.22 0.59 30.72
C GLN A 389 10.75 0.28 30.47
N VAL A 390 9.89 1.22 30.85
CA VAL A 390 8.47 1.25 30.49
C VAL A 390 8.19 2.54 29.73
N ALA A 391 7.26 2.48 28.78
CA ALA A 391 6.76 3.62 28.02
C ALA A 391 5.25 3.52 27.85
N CYS A 392 4.57 4.65 27.91
CA CYS A 392 3.11 4.71 27.87
C CYS A 392 2.65 5.73 26.84
N GLY A 393 1.80 5.31 25.91
CA GLY A 393 1.11 6.20 24.98
C GLY A 393 -0.21 6.71 25.57
N TRP A 394 -1.14 7.11 24.69
CA TRP A 394 -2.47 7.54 25.14
C TRP A 394 -3.28 6.41 25.79
N ALA A 395 -3.30 5.24 25.14
CA ALA A 395 -4.07 4.05 25.53
C ALA A 395 -3.33 2.74 25.18
N HIS A 396 -2.00 2.76 25.18
CA HIS A 396 -1.17 1.58 25.01
C HIS A 396 0.10 1.71 25.85
N SER A 397 0.73 0.59 26.13
CA SER A 397 1.89 0.46 27.00
C SER A 397 2.91 -0.47 26.36
N VAL A 398 4.18 -0.17 26.56
CA VAL A 398 5.30 -0.96 26.05
C VAL A 398 6.37 -1.09 27.14
N ALA A 399 6.96 -2.27 27.26
CA ALA A 399 8.02 -2.56 28.22
C ALA A 399 9.21 -3.28 27.58
N LEU A 400 10.41 -2.90 28.01
CA LEU A 400 11.67 -3.58 27.72
C LEU A 400 12.01 -4.53 28.86
N VAL A 401 12.06 -5.82 28.55
CA VAL A 401 12.21 -6.89 29.53
C VAL A 401 13.47 -7.70 29.24
N GLN A 402 14.28 -7.95 30.26
CA GLN A 402 15.38 -8.93 30.14
C GLN A 402 14.82 -10.34 30.25
N GLU A 403 15.10 -11.18 29.26
CA GLU A 403 14.74 -12.60 29.32
C GLU A 403 15.97 -13.50 29.27
N ASP A 404 15.85 -14.69 29.86
CA ASP A 404 16.83 -15.75 29.68
C ASP A 404 16.60 -16.44 28.31
N ALA A 405 17.70 -16.72 27.60
CA ALA A 405 17.68 -17.15 26.19
C ALA A 405 16.85 -18.42 25.90
N THR A 406 16.60 -19.26 26.91
CA THR A 406 15.79 -20.48 26.83
C THR A 406 14.28 -20.21 26.81
N ALA A 407 13.81 -19.12 27.42
CA ALA A 407 12.40 -18.73 27.41
C ALA A 407 11.99 -18.11 26.06
N LEU A 408 12.89 -17.33 25.43
CA LEU A 408 12.69 -16.76 24.09
C LEU A 408 12.51 -17.83 23.02
N THR A 409 13.27 -18.94 23.09
CA THR A 409 13.22 -20.03 22.09
C THR A 409 11.90 -20.80 22.16
N LEU A 410 11.30 -20.88 23.35
CA LEU A 410 9.96 -21.46 23.54
C LEU A 410 8.86 -20.50 23.09
N ALA A 411 9.05 -19.18 23.26
CA ALA A 411 8.13 -18.14 22.80
C ALA A 411 8.17 -17.93 21.27
N THR A 412 9.31 -18.13 20.59
CA THR A 412 9.38 -18.10 19.12
C THR A 412 8.79 -19.34 18.47
N THR A 413 8.93 -20.51 19.10
CA THR A 413 8.32 -21.75 18.61
C THR A 413 6.81 -21.82 18.88
N THR A 414 6.30 -21.15 19.92
CA THR A 414 4.86 -21.02 20.21
C THR A 414 4.22 -19.76 19.61
N GLY A 415 5.01 -18.72 19.34
CA GLY A 415 4.63 -17.45 18.71
C GLY A 415 4.59 -17.49 17.19
N MET A 416 4.94 -18.62 16.56
CA MET A 416 4.40 -18.97 15.25
C MET A 416 2.90 -19.20 15.41
N THR A 417 2.13 -18.12 15.48
CA THR A 417 0.68 -18.21 15.33
C THR A 417 0.43 -18.98 14.05
N ALA A 418 -0.26 -20.12 14.15
CA ALA A 418 -0.62 -20.96 13.02
C ALA A 418 -1.09 -20.07 11.87
N PHE A 419 -0.57 -20.31 10.65
CA PHE A 419 -0.99 -19.61 9.45
C PHE A 419 -2.52 -19.52 9.42
N LYS A 420 -3.07 -18.31 9.67
CA LYS A 420 -4.51 -18.10 9.65
C LYS A 420 -4.95 -18.18 8.20
N TRP A 421 -5.55 -19.31 7.84
CA TRP A 421 -6.04 -19.59 6.50
C TRP A 421 -7.11 -18.61 6.03
N ILE A 422 -7.92 -18.08 6.95
CA ILE A 422 -9.00 -17.14 6.66
C ILE A 422 -8.94 -15.99 7.66
N THR A 423 -9.07 -14.76 7.15
CA THR A 423 -9.17 -13.51 7.90
C THR A 423 -10.47 -12.77 7.60
N SER A 424 -10.79 -11.73 8.36
CA SER A 424 -12.01 -10.94 8.13
C SER A 424 -12.05 -10.30 6.74
N GLY A 425 -10.91 -9.84 6.22
CA GLY A 425 -10.80 -9.28 4.87
C GLY A 425 -10.96 -10.30 3.74
N ASP A 426 -10.77 -11.60 4.01
CA ASP A 426 -10.96 -12.65 3.00
C ASP A 426 -12.43 -12.84 2.61
N TRP A 427 -13.39 -12.49 3.48
CA TRP A 427 -14.82 -12.60 3.17
C TRP A 427 -15.29 -11.59 2.13
N ASP A 428 -14.89 -10.33 2.27
CA ASP A 428 -15.22 -9.27 1.32
C ASP A 428 -14.59 -9.53 -0.05
N ALA A 429 -13.32 -9.95 -0.03
CA ALA A 429 -12.59 -10.35 -1.24
C ALA A 429 -13.18 -11.59 -1.91
N PHE A 430 -13.59 -12.58 -1.13
CA PHE A 430 -14.25 -13.78 -1.64
C PHE A 430 -15.55 -13.39 -2.34
N SER A 431 -16.36 -12.52 -1.75
CA SER A 431 -17.60 -12.05 -2.38
C SER A 431 -17.33 -11.41 -3.73
N GLY A 432 -16.36 -10.48 -3.82
CA GLY A 432 -16.02 -9.82 -5.09
C GLY A 432 -15.58 -10.82 -6.17
N MET A 433 -14.68 -11.74 -5.82
CA MET A 433 -14.22 -12.79 -6.75
C MET A 433 -15.33 -13.76 -7.16
N PHE A 434 -16.20 -14.13 -6.22
CA PHE A 434 -17.28 -15.06 -6.48
C PHE A 434 -18.31 -14.44 -7.43
N VAL A 435 -18.66 -13.16 -7.24
CA VAL A 435 -19.51 -12.43 -8.18
C VAL A 435 -18.87 -12.35 -9.56
N GLN A 436 -17.57 -12.05 -9.64
CA GLN A 436 -16.84 -12.04 -10.91
C GLN A 436 -16.91 -13.38 -11.64
N THR A 437 -16.67 -14.49 -10.93
CA THR A 437 -16.73 -15.83 -11.53
C THR A 437 -18.14 -16.19 -11.97
N ILE A 438 -19.17 -15.90 -11.16
CA ILE A 438 -20.55 -16.14 -11.55
C ILE A 438 -20.87 -15.37 -12.82
N LEU A 439 -20.63 -14.05 -12.83
CA LEU A 439 -20.91 -13.18 -13.98
C LEU A 439 -20.28 -13.70 -15.27
N GLN A 440 -19.04 -14.19 -15.18
CA GLN A 440 -18.37 -14.75 -16.32
C GLN A 440 -19.02 -16.03 -16.86
N LEU A 441 -19.46 -16.92 -15.97
CA LEU A 441 -20.22 -18.10 -16.38
C LEU A 441 -21.56 -17.70 -17.01
N MET A 442 -22.21 -16.63 -16.52
CA MET A 442 -23.42 -16.09 -17.15
C MET A 442 -23.15 -15.56 -18.55
N ILE A 443 -22.07 -14.81 -18.72
CA ILE A 443 -21.67 -14.26 -20.02
C ILE A 443 -21.43 -15.41 -21.01
N ILE A 444 -20.67 -16.45 -20.64
CA ILE A 444 -20.43 -17.62 -21.50
C ILE A 444 -21.76 -18.31 -21.85
N SER A 445 -22.66 -18.45 -20.86
CA SER A 445 -23.95 -19.10 -21.03
C SER A 445 -24.92 -18.30 -21.90
N SER A 446 -24.78 -16.99 -21.98
CA SER A 446 -25.57 -16.13 -22.86
C SER A 446 -24.95 -16.01 -24.25
N LEU A 447 -23.62 -15.87 -24.33
CA LEU A 447 -22.89 -15.51 -25.54
C LEU A 447 -22.78 -16.68 -26.54
N LEU A 448 -22.46 -17.89 -26.07
CA LEU A 448 -22.27 -19.03 -26.99
C LEU A 448 -23.56 -19.49 -27.68
N PRO A 449 -24.71 -19.61 -26.98
CA PRO A 449 -25.98 -19.94 -27.64
C PRO A 449 -26.46 -18.83 -28.59
N THR A 450 -26.23 -17.56 -28.26
CA THR A 450 -26.71 -16.44 -29.08
C THR A 450 -25.85 -16.21 -30.33
N GLN A 451 -24.52 -16.28 -30.21
CA GLN A 451 -23.61 -15.95 -31.32
C GLN A 451 -23.24 -17.17 -32.16
N VAL A 452 -22.96 -18.30 -31.51
CA VAL A 452 -22.45 -19.52 -32.17
C VAL A 452 -23.55 -20.59 -32.33
N HIS A 453 -24.77 -20.30 -31.85
CA HIS A 453 -25.91 -21.22 -31.87
C HIS A 453 -25.58 -22.58 -31.21
N LEU A 454 -24.71 -22.56 -30.19
CA LEU A 454 -24.32 -23.75 -29.45
C LEU A 454 -25.54 -24.29 -28.68
N PRO A 455 -25.89 -25.58 -28.81
CA PRO A 455 -26.97 -26.16 -28.04
C PRO A 455 -26.75 -26.00 -26.53
N VAL A 456 -27.79 -25.57 -25.82
CA VAL A 456 -27.73 -25.34 -24.36
C VAL A 456 -27.36 -26.63 -23.60
N THR A 457 -27.74 -27.79 -24.14
CA THR A 457 -27.38 -29.11 -23.59
C THR A 457 -25.87 -29.35 -23.60
N ASP A 458 -25.19 -29.03 -24.71
CA ASP A 458 -23.75 -29.24 -24.89
C ASP A 458 -22.95 -28.21 -24.09
N LEU A 459 -23.46 -26.97 -24.02
CA LEU A 459 -22.94 -25.92 -23.15
C LEU A 459 -22.93 -26.37 -21.68
N GLN A 460 -24.04 -26.91 -21.19
CA GLN A 460 -24.21 -27.36 -19.80
C GLN A 460 -23.45 -28.65 -19.50
N ALA A 461 -23.32 -29.56 -20.46
CA ALA A 461 -22.66 -30.84 -20.27
C ALA A 461 -21.13 -30.77 -20.39
N THR A 462 -20.60 -29.85 -21.21
CA THR A 462 -19.17 -29.85 -21.57
C THR A 462 -18.48 -28.54 -21.23
N VAL A 463 -18.98 -27.41 -21.73
CA VAL A 463 -18.26 -26.13 -21.64
C VAL A 463 -18.26 -25.54 -20.23
N LEU A 464 -19.42 -25.48 -19.56
CA LEU A 464 -19.52 -24.88 -18.22
C LEU A 464 -18.76 -25.69 -17.16
N PRO A 465 -18.85 -27.04 -17.10
CA PRO A 465 -18.04 -27.84 -16.18
C PRO A 465 -16.53 -27.66 -16.41
N ALA A 466 -16.10 -27.58 -17.68
CA ALA A 466 -14.69 -27.35 -18.02
C ALA A 466 -14.21 -25.95 -17.60
N ALA A 467 -15.02 -24.91 -17.81
CA ALA A 467 -14.75 -23.54 -17.38
C ALA A 467 -14.60 -23.42 -15.86
N VAL A 468 -15.49 -24.07 -15.11
CA VAL A 468 -15.42 -24.15 -13.64
C VAL A 468 -14.15 -24.88 -13.18
N ALA A 469 -13.87 -26.06 -13.74
CA ALA A 469 -12.68 -26.83 -13.37
C ALA A 469 -11.38 -26.05 -13.65
N THR A 470 -11.32 -25.37 -14.80
CA THR A 470 -10.20 -24.48 -15.16
C THR A 470 -10.01 -23.38 -14.10
N THR A 471 -11.09 -22.69 -13.72
CA THR A 471 -11.05 -21.61 -12.73
C THR A 471 -10.64 -22.12 -11.34
N MET A 472 -11.14 -23.30 -10.94
CA MET A 472 -10.76 -23.95 -9.69
C MET A 472 -9.25 -24.26 -9.66
N LEU A 473 -8.71 -24.87 -10.73
CA LEU A 473 -7.28 -25.21 -10.82
C LEU A 473 -6.39 -23.98 -10.71
N GLY A 474 -6.76 -22.89 -11.40
CA GLY A 474 -6.08 -21.61 -11.33
C GLY A 474 -6.09 -21.02 -9.93
N ASN A 475 -7.26 -20.97 -9.28
CA ASN A 475 -7.41 -20.45 -7.92
C ASN A 475 -6.57 -21.22 -6.90
N VAL A 476 -6.52 -22.55 -7.00
CA VAL A 476 -5.68 -23.40 -6.13
C VAL A 476 -4.20 -23.12 -6.38
N PHE A 477 -3.77 -23.03 -7.63
CA PHE A 477 -2.38 -22.76 -7.99
C PHE A 477 -1.90 -21.40 -7.44
N PHE A 478 -2.66 -20.34 -7.67
CA PHE A 478 -2.28 -19.00 -7.23
C PHE A 478 -2.42 -18.81 -5.71
N ALA A 479 -3.35 -19.52 -5.06
CA ALA A 479 -3.40 -19.59 -3.60
C ALA A 479 -2.11 -20.20 -3.04
N PHE A 480 -1.64 -21.30 -3.64
CA PHE A 480 -0.39 -21.94 -3.23
C PHE A 480 0.84 -21.08 -3.50
N GLN A 481 0.87 -20.34 -4.60
CA GLN A 481 1.91 -19.34 -4.85
C GLN A 481 1.93 -18.24 -3.78
N GLY A 482 0.75 -17.77 -3.33
CA GLY A 482 0.64 -16.83 -2.21
C GLY A 482 1.18 -17.40 -0.89
N ILE A 483 0.89 -18.68 -0.60
CA ILE A 483 1.45 -19.37 0.58
C ILE A 483 2.97 -19.47 0.49
N ARG A 484 3.50 -19.89 -0.67
CA ARG A 484 4.95 -19.97 -0.89
C ARG A 484 5.62 -18.61 -0.72
N LEU A 485 5.01 -17.55 -1.23
CA LEU A 485 5.53 -16.18 -1.07
C LEU A 485 5.48 -15.74 0.40
N SER A 486 4.37 -16.00 1.11
CA SER A 486 4.23 -15.75 2.55
C SER A 486 5.31 -16.45 3.37
N GLN A 487 5.60 -17.71 3.07
CA GLN A 487 6.66 -18.49 3.71
C GLN A 487 8.06 -17.98 3.37
N LYS A 488 8.30 -17.64 2.10
CA LYS A 488 9.58 -17.12 1.61
C LYS A 488 9.93 -15.77 2.26
N ASP A 489 8.97 -14.86 2.30
CA ASP A 489 9.16 -13.49 2.79
C ASP A 489 8.92 -13.37 4.31
N ARG A 490 8.48 -14.47 4.96
CA ARG A 490 8.06 -14.52 6.37
C ARG A 490 7.04 -13.43 6.71
N LYS A 491 6.10 -13.19 5.79
CA LYS A 491 5.04 -12.18 5.89
C LYS A 491 3.68 -12.84 5.97
N HIS A 492 2.84 -12.41 6.91
CA HIS A 492 1.49 -12.97 7.09
C HIS A 492 0.40 -12.21 6.34
N ASP A 493 0.72 -11.06 5.74
CA ASP A 493 -0.23 -10.19 5.06
C ASP A 493 -0.32 -10.46 3.55
N VAL A 494 0.40 -11.43 3.00
CA VAL A 494 0.45 -11.70 1.55
C VAL A 494 -0.94 -12.04 0.99
N THR A 495 -1.37 -11.30 -0.03
CA THR A 495 -2.61 -11.56 -0.77
C THR A 495 -2.32 -12.48 -1.95
N ALA A 496 -3.15 -13.51 -2.19
CA ALA A 496 -3.02 -14.34 -3.38
C ALA A 496 -3.35 -13.55 -4.66
N MET A 497 -2.72 -13.86 -5.79
CA MET A 497 -3.06 -13.22 -7.07
C MET A 497 -4.45 -13.68 -7.55
N PRO A 498 -5.38 -12.76 -7.84
CA PRO A 498 -6.69 -13.16 -8.35
C PRO A 498 -6.58 -13.66 -9.79
N HIS A 499 -7.27 -14.76 -10.08
CA HIS A 499 -7.17 -15.51 -11.34
C HIS A 499 -8.52 -16.06 -11.77
N GLY A 500 -8.69 -16.28 -13.07
CA GLY A 500 -9.82 -16.98 -13.65
C GLY A 500 -9.81 -16.93 -15.17
N ILE A 501 -10.98 -17.16 -15.80
CA ILE A 501 -11.10 -17.04 -17.25
C ILE A 501 -10.96 -15.57 -17.64
N ASN A 502 -10.26 -15.24 -18.72
CA ASN A 502 -10.09 -13.84 -19.09
C ASN A 502 -11.37 -13.31 -19.77
N THR A 503 -12.13 -12.44 -19.10
CA THR A 503 -13.42 -11.92 -19.60
C THR A 503 -13.30 -11.20 -20.94
N VAL A 504 -12.23 -10.44 -21.14
CA VAL A 504 -11.96 -9.76 -22.42
C VAL A 504 -11.77 -10.78 -23.54
N LEU A 505 -10.99 -11.83 -23.27
CA LEU A 505 -10.72 -12.87 -24.25
C LEU A 505 -11.93 -13.78 -24.50
N VAL A 506 -12.88 -13.91 -23.57
CA VAL A 506 -14.15 -14.60 -23.83
C VAL A 506 -14.88 -13.96 -25.00
N PHE A 507 -15.07 -12.63 -24.96
CA PHE A 507 -15.71 -11.91 -26.06
C PHE A 507 -14.89 -11.98 -27.33
N ALA A 508 -13.58 -11.80 -27.23
CA ALA A 508 -12.70 -11.81 -28.40
C ALA A 508 -12.69 -13.19 -29.10
N TYR A 509 -12.72 -14.29 -28.34
CA TYR A 509 -12.73 -15.65 -28.91
C TYR A 509 -14.11 -15.98 -29.46
N ALA A 510 -15.17 -15.64 -28.73
CA ALA A 510 -16.53 -15.88 -29.19
C ALA A 510 -16.83 -15.09 -30.48
N LEU A 511 -16.56 -13.79 -30.52
CA LEU A 511 -16.95 -12.89 -31.61
C LEU A 511 -15.96 -12.84 -32.78
N SER A 512 -14.65 -12.99 -32.51
CA SER A 512 -13.62 -12.82 -33.55
C SER A 512 -13.03 -14.15 -34.05
N ILE A 513 -13.32 -15.28 -33.40
CA ILE A 513 -12.79 -16.59 -33.78
C ILE A 513 -13.93 -17.59 -34.02
N MET A 514 -14.80 -17.82 -33.02
CA MET A 514 -15.83 -18.85 -33.08
C MET A 514 -17.02 -18.43 -33.95
N GLU A 515 -17.53 -17.21 -33.80
CA GLU A 515 -18.65 -16.70 -34.59
C GLU A 515 -18.31 -16.63 -36.09
N PRO A 516 -17.17 -16.08 -36.56
CA PRO A 516 -16.85 -16.08 -37.98
C PRO A 516 -16.75 -17.48 -38.56
N GLU A 517 -16.21 -18.44 -37.80
CA GLU A 517 -16.14 -19.84 -38.23
C GLU A 517 -17.53 -20.48 -38.31
N TYR A 518 -18.42 -20.17 -37.37
CA TYR A 518 -19.82 -20.57 -37.43
C TYR A 518 -20.52 -19.96 -38.64
N GLN A 519 -20.34 -18.66 -38.91
CA GLN A 519 -20.95 -18.02 -40.07
C GLN A 519 -20.50 -18.65 -41.39
N ARG A 520 -19.24 -19.08 -41.45
CA ARG A 520 -18.63 -19.74 -42.62
C ARG A 520 -19.10 -21.18 -42.82
N THR A 521 -19.21 -21.96 -41.74
CA THR A 521 -19.44 -23.42 -41.80
C THR A 521 -20.86 -23.84 -41.45
N LYS A 522 -21.61 -22.96 -40.77
CA LYS A 522 -22.90 -23.23 -40.13
C LYS A 522 -22.88 -24.43 -39.18
N SER A 523 -21.70 -24.81 -38.67
CA SER A 523 -21.49 -25.92 -37.75
C SER A 523 -20.98 -25.41 -36.41
N PHE A 524 -21.74 -25.69 -35.33
CA PHE A 524 -21.34 -25.34 -33.98
C PHE A 524 -20.10 -26.14 -33.54
N THR A 525 -19.98 -27.40 -33.97
CA THR A 525 -18.86 -28.28 -33.63
C THR A 525 -17.57 -27.75 -34.22
N ALA A 526 -17.59 -27.29 -35.47
CA ALA A 526 -16.42 -26.69 -36.12
C ALA A 526 -15.98 -25.39 -35.42
N ALA A 527 -16.94 -24.52 -35.06
CA ALA A 527 -16.66 -23.30 -34.31
C ALA A 527 -16.06 -23.60 -32.92
N TYR A 528 -16.58 -24.62 -32.23
CA TYR A 528 -16.08 -25.06 -30.94
C TYR A 528 -14.67 -25.68 -31.03
N GLU A 529 -14.41 -26.52 -32.03
CA GLU A 529 -13.08 -27.07 -32.31
C GLU A 529 -12.04 -25.97 -32.54
N VAL A 530 -12.40 -24.93 -33.31
CA VAL A 530 -11.52 -23.77 -33.53
C VAL A 530 -11.29 -22.98 -32.24
N GLY A 531 -12.29 -22.82 -31.38
CA GLY A 531 -12.14 -22.21 -30.06
C GLY A 531 -11.16 -22.98 -29.16
N LEU A 532 -11.30 -24.31 -29.09
CA LEU A 532 -10.38 -25.18 -28.33
C LEU A 532 -8.94 -25.09 -28.86
N PHE A 533 -8.78 -25.11 -30.19
CA PHE A 533 -7.48 -24.89 -30.82
C PHE A 533 -6.87 -23.55 -30.42
N ALA A 534 -7.67 -22.47 -30.48
CA ALA A 534 -7.22 -21.14 -30.13
C ALA A 534 -6.76 -21.08 -28.67
N ALA A 535 -7.53 -21.60 -27.71
CA ALA A 535 -7.16 -21.62 -26.29
C ALA A 535 -5.87 -22.42 -26.06
N MET A 536 -5.72 -23.58 -26.69
CA MET A 536 -4.52 -24.39 -26.53
C MET A 536 -3.28 -23.73 -27.14
N LEU A 537 -3.40 -23.18 -28.35
CA LEU A 537 -2.32 -22.44 -29.01
C LEU A 537 -1.92 -21.21 -28.18
N THR A 538 -2.88 -20.59 -27.49
CA THR A 538 -2.63 -19.43 -26.63
C THR A 538 -1.69 -19.77 -25.49
N GLY A 539 -1.99 -20.85 -24.75
CA GLY A 539 -1.12 -21.29 -23.66
C GLY A 539 0.27 -21.71 -24.15
N VAL A 540 0.37 -22.36 -25.32
CA VAL A 540 1.67 -22.74 -25.91
C VAL A 540 2.48 -21.51 -26.31
N LEU A 541 1.87 -20.56 -27.03
CA LEU A 541 2.54 -19.32 -27.43
C LEU A 541 2.94 -18.49 -26.19
N GLN A 542 2.07 -18.42 -25.18
CA GLN A 542 2.35 -17.74 -23.91
C GLN A 542 3.61 -18.31 -23.23
N MET A 543 3.79 -19.63 -23.25
CA MET A 543 5.03 -20.28 -22.79
C MET A 543 6.23 -19.94 -23.66
N LEU A 544 6.08 -19.93 -24.99
CA LEU A 544 7.17 -19.60 -25.92
C LEU A 544 7.65 -18.15 -25.80
N LEU A 545 6.79 -17.23 -25.35
CA LEU A 545 7.16 -15.84 -25.08
C LEU A 545 7.93 -15.65 -23.76
N LEU A 546 7.99 -16.63 -22.86
CA LEU A 546 8.65 -16.51 -21.56
C LEU A 546 10.12 -16.06 -21.61
N PRO A 547 10.98 -16.55 -22.53
CA PRO A 547 12.38 -16.10 -22.63
C PRO A 547 12.50 -14.61 -23.01
N LEU A 548 11.51 -14.10 -23.76
CA LEU A 548 11.46 -12.71 -24.23
C LEU A 548 10.86 -11.76 -23.18
N LEU A 549 10.30 -12.29 -22.08
CA LEU A 549 9.59 -11.51 -21.07
C LEU A 549 10.43 -10.38 -20.49
N LYS A 550 11.70 -10.67 -20.18
CA LYS A 550 12.64 -9.68 -19.61
C LYS A 550 12.95 -8.58 -20.61
N PHE A 551 13.09 -8.92 -21.89
CA PHE A 551 13.31 -7.94 -22.97
C PHE A 551 12.10 -7.04 -23.16
N LEU A 552 10.88 -7.63 -23.20
CA LEU A 552 9.64 -6.89 -23.36
C LEU A 552 9.41 -5.89 -22.21
N GLN A 553 9.72 -6.28 -20.97
CA GLN A 553 9.64 -5.40 -19.79
C GLN A 553 10.62 -4.23 -19.84
N THR A 554 11.78 -4.40 -20.47
CA THR A 554 12.76 -3.31 -20.63
C THR A 554 12.48 -2.44 -21.85
N ALA A 555 11.88 -3.00 -22.90
CA ALA A 555 11.68 -2.31 -24.17
C ALA A 555 10.41 -1.44 -24.17
N ILE A 556 9.33 -1.87 -23.53
CA ILE A 556 8.02 -1.19 -23.58
C ILE A 556 7.86 -0.26 -22.36
N PRO A 557 7.66 1.05 -22.57
CA PRO A 557 7.33 1.96 -21.48
C PRO A 557 6.03 1.56 -20.76
N LYS A 558 6.04 1.66 -19.43
CA LYS A 558 4.88 1.25 -18.60
C LYS A 558 3.59 1.97 -18.96
N ALA A 559 3.66 3.25 -19.30
CA ALA A 559 2.48 4.01 -19.71
C ALA A 559 1.86 3.47 -21.01
N ALA A 560 2.67 2.99 -21.96
CA ALA A 560 2.19 2.39 -23.20
C ALA A 560 1.50 1.04 -22.98
N LEU A 561 2.03 0.26 -22.04
CA LEU A 561 1.42 -0.98 -21.59
C LEU A 561 0.02 -0.72 -20.99
N LEU A 562 -0.08 0.22 -20.06
CA LEU A 562 -1.34 0.57 -19.38
C LEU A 562 -2.36 1.21 -20.34
N ALA A 563 -1.89 1.95 -21.37
CA ALA A 563 -2.75 2.57 -22.38
C ALA A 563 -3.56 1.54 -23.19
N SER A 564 -2.90 0.48 -23.65
CA SER A 564 -3.56 -0.58 -24.42
C SER A 564 -4.62 -1.32 -23.60
N VAL A 565 -4.30 -1.66 -22.34
CA VAL A 565 -5.24 -2.31 -21.41
C VAL A 565 -6.42 -1.39 -21.09
N SER A 566 -6.17 -0.09 -20.91
CA SER A 566 -7.23 0.91 -20.63
C SER A 566 -8.18 1.10 -21.81
N GLY A 567 -7.65 1.14 -23.04
CA GLY A 567 -8.47 1.21 -24.25
C GLY A 567 -9.44 0.04 -24.35
N VAL A 568 -8.95 -1.18 -24.11
CA VAL A 568 -9.77 -2.41 -24.09
C VAL A 568 -10.79 -2.40 -22.96
N ALA A 569 -10.36 -2.03 -21.75
CA ALA A 569 -11.22 -2.01 -20.57
C ALA A 569 -12.36 -1.01 -20.71
N LEU A 570 -12.09 0.18 -21.27
CA LEU A 570 -13.14 1.17 -21.48
C LEU A 570 -14.09 0.74 -22.60
N THR A 571 -13.59 0.24 -23.73
CA THR A 571 -14.42 -0.05 -24.90
C THR A 571 -15.16 -1.38 -24.80
N PHE A 572 -14.43 -2.49 -24.87
CA PHE A 572 -15.00 -3.84 -24.97
C PHE A 572 -15.51 -4.38 -23.64
N LEU A 573 -14.92 -3.95 -22.51
CA LEU A 573 -15.39 -4.36 -21.20
C LEU A 573 -16.46 -3.40 -20.64
N SER A 574 -16.31 -2.08 -20.73
CA SER A 574 -17.23 -1.15 -20.01
C SER A 574 -18.43 -0.70 -20.83
N MET A 575 -18.23 -0.28 -22.09
CA MET A 575 -19.31 0.38 -22.84
C MET A 575 -20.48 -0.55 -23.17
N GLY A 576 -20.22 -1.84 -23.43
CA GLY A 576 -21.30 -2.82 -23.65
C GLY A 576 -22.24 -2.92 -22.46
N PHE A 577 -21.70 -3.07 -21.25
CA PHE A 577 -22.49 -3.11 -20.01
C PHE A 577 -23.08 -1.76 -19.64
N ALA A 578 -22.42 -0.65 -19.98
CA ALA A 578 -23.02 0.67 -19.82
C ALA A 578 -24.31 0.78 -20.65
N PHE A 579 -24.34 0.26 -21.88
CA PHE A 579 -25.59 0.23 -22.65
C PHE A 579 -26.65 -0.67 -21.99
N GLU A 580 -26.27 -1.85 -21.51
CA GLU A 580 -27.20 -2.76 -20.82
C GLU A 580 -27.78 -2.17 -19.52
N ILE A 581 -26.98 -1.45 -18.74
CA ILE A 581 -27.42 -0.77 -17.51
C ILE A 581 -28.48 0.29 -17.83
N TRP A 582 -28.29 1.05 -18.91
CA TRP A 582 -29.23 2.09 -19.32
C TRP A 582 -30.43 1.55 -20.08
N GLU A 583 -30.34 0.36 -20.66
CA GLU A 583 -31.47 -0.38 -21.22
C GLU A 583 -32.37 -0.96 -20.11
N ASN A 584 -31.78 -1.38 -18.99
CA ASN A 584 -32.48 -1.95 -17.83
C ASN A 584 -32.28 -1.13 -16.53
N PRO A 585 -32.67 0.15 -16.50
CA PRO A 585 -32.28 1.07 -15.43
C PRO A 585 -32.84 0.72 -14.05
N LEU A 586 -34.05 0.14 -14.00
CA LEU A 586 -34.73 -0.21 -12.74
C LEU A 586 -34.01 -1.33 -11.98
N VAL A 587 -33.36 -2.25 -12.69
CA VAL A 587 -32.65 -3.38 -12.07
C VAL A 587 -31.18 -3.05 -11.86
N ALA A 588 -30.55 -2.30 -12.77
CA ALA A 588 -29.10 -2.17 -12.83
C ALA A 588 -28.53 -0.90 -12.17
N LEU A 589 -29.26 0.23 -12.13
CA LEU A 589 -28.72 1.50 -11.58
C LEU A 589 -28.54 1.46 -10.06
N GLY A 590 -29.43 0.77 -9.34
CA GLY A 590 -29.30 0.60 -7.89
C GLY A 590 -28.02 -0.15 -7.49
N PRO A 591 -27.77 -1.36 -8.05
CA PRO A 591 -26.51 -2.07 -7.90
C PRO A 591 -25.27 -1.25 -8.30
N LEU A 592 -25.32 -0.52 -9.42
CA LEU A 592 -24.22 0.37 -9.83
C LEU A 592 -23.91 1.45 -8.77
N LEU A 593 -24.95 2.09 -8.20
CA LEU A 593 -24.77 3.09 -7.16
C LEU A 593 -24.10 2.50 -5.91
N LEU A 594 -24.43 1.27 -5.53
CA LEU A 594 -23.77 0.58 -4.42
C LEU A 594 -22.28 0.37 -4.68
N PHE A 595 -21.89 -0.01 -5.90
CA PHE A 595 -20.48 -0.11 -6.28
C PHE A 595 -19.77 1.24 -6.23
N LEU A 596 -20.38 2.31 -6.75
CA LEU A 596 -19.80 3.65 -6.72
C LEU A 596 -19.62 4.19 -5.30
N VAL A 597 -20.63 4.03 -4.43
CA VAL A 597 -20.57 4.49 -3.04
C VAL A 597 -19.56 3.66 -2.25
N SER A 598 -19.59 2.34 -2.41
CA SER A 598 -18.78 1.48 -1.56
C SER A 598 -17.34 1.36 -2.03
N TYR A 599 -17.12 1.05 -3.30
CA TYR A 599 -15.77 0.88 -3.85
C TYR A 599 -15.17 2.22 -4.30
N GLY A 600 -15.97 3.16 -4.79
CA GLY A 600 -15.48 4.47 -5.20
C GLY A 600 -15.24 5.45 -4.04
N ALA A 601 -16.16 5.55 -3.10
CA ALA A 601 -16.01 6.43 -1.94
C ALA A 601 -15.47 5.73 -0.67
N GLY A 602 -15.23 4.41 -0.72
CA GLY A 602 -14.71 3.64 0.41
C GLY A 602 -15.72 3.46 1.56
N VAL A 603 -17.01 3.63 1.30
CA VAL A 603 -18.07 3.54 2.32
C VAL A 603 -18.48 2.08 2.54
N LYS A 604 -18.50 1.64 3.80
CA LYS A 604 -19.00 0.29 4.14
C LYS A 604 -20.52 0.29 4.19
N LEU A 605 -21.13 -0.77 3.62
CA LEU A 605 -22.58 -0.96 3.70
C LEU A 605 -23.02 -1.24 5.15
N PRO A 606 -24.27 -0.87 5.52
CA PRO A 606 -24.84 -1.23 6.82
C PRO A 606 -24.80 -2.75 7.03
N LEU A 607 -24.67 -3.18 8.29
CA LEU A 607 -24.58 -4.59 8.69
C LEU A 607 -23.33 -5.35 8.22
N HIS A 608 -22.31 -4.67 7.67
CA HIS A 608 -21.10 -5.31 7.13
C HIS A 608 -21.39 -6.33 6.01
N ILE A 609 -22.46 -6.11 5.23
CA ILE A 609 -22.74 -6.94 4.05
C ILE A 609 -21.70 -6.60 2.96
N PRO A 610 -21.03 -7.60 2.36
CA PRO A 610 -20.13 -7.36 1.24
C PRO A 610 -20.85 -6.69 0.06
N THR A 611 -20.22 -5.68 -0.53
CA THR A 611 -20.83 -4.84 -1.57
C THR A 611 -21.32 -5.63 -2.78
N GLY A 612 -20.53 -6.58 -3.28
CA GLY A 612 -20.92 -7.43 -4.41
C GLY A 612 -22.19 -8.25 -4.11
N LEU A 613 -22.27 -8.84 -2.91
CA LEU A 613 -23.45 -9.59 -2.48
C LEU A 613 -24.66 -8.67 -2.25
N GLY A 614 -24.46 -7.50 -1.65
CA GLY A 614 -25.52 -6.49 -1.48
C GLY A 614 -26.07 -6.00 -2.82
N ALA A 615 -25.20 -5.77 -3.80
CA ALA A 615 -25.59 -5.36 -5.15
C ALA A 615 -26.40 -6.45 -5.88
N LEU A 616 -25.94 -7.71 -5.81
CA LEU A 616 -26.70 -8.84 -6.37
C LEU A 616 -28.07 -8.99 -5.70
N LEU A 617 -28.13 -8.96 -4.37
CA LEU A 617 -29.40 -9.08 -3.63
C LEU A 617 -30.37 -7.95 -3.99
N LEU A 618 -29.88 -6.71 -4.09
CA LEU A 618 -30.69 -5.56 -4.48
C LEU A 618 -31.26 -5.74 -5.89
N GLY A 619 -30.39 -6.03 -6.88
CA GLY A 619 -30.81 -6.20 -8.26
C GLY A 619 -31.79 -7.37 -8.44
N THR A 620 -31.52 -8.52 -7.80
CA THR A 620 -32.42 -9.68 -7.84
C THR A 620 -33.76 -9.38 -7.19
N SER A 621 -33.78 -8.69 -6.04
CA SER A 621 -35.03 -8.33 -5.35
C SER A 621 -35.89 -7.38 -6.20
N LEU A 622 -35.26 -6.41 -6.86
CA LEU A 622 -35.94 -5.49 -7.76
C LEU A 622 -36.50 -6.21 -9.00
N ALA A 623 -35.71 -7.11 -9.61
CA ALA A 623 -36.15 -7.88 -10.76
C ALA A 623 -37.33 -8.82 -10.45
N LEU A 624 -37.28 -9.52 -9.31
CA LEU A 624 -38.40 -10.36 -8.86
C LEU A 624 -39.63 -9.51 -8.53
N GLY A 625 -39.46 -8.36 -7.88
CA GLY A 625 -40.55 -7.43 -7.60
C GLY A 625 -41.25 -6.96 -8.88
N LEU A 626 -40.48 -6.59 -9.91
CA LEU A 626 -41.02 -6.20 -11.21
C LEU A 626 -41.78 -7.37 -11.87
N TYR A 627 -41.20 -8.56 -11.89
CA TYR A 627 -41.83 -9.76 -12.45
C TYR A 627 -43.18 -10.07 -11.79
N TYR A 628 -43.23 -10.16 -10.46
CA TYR A 628 -44.47 -10.47 -9.74
C TYR A 628 -45.49 -9.33 -9.75
N SER A 629 -45.05 -8.09 -9.96
CA SER A 629 -45.96 -6.95 -10.14
C SER A 629 -46.59 -6.88 -11.54
N GLY A 630 -46.14 -7.71 -12.49
CA GLY A 630 -46.58 -7.67 -13.89
C GLY A 630 -45.99 -6.50 -14.69
N ALA A 631 -45.00 -5.78 -14.14
CA ALA A 631 -44.28 -4.73 -14.85
C ALA A 631 -43.32 -5.33 -15.89
N HIS A 632 -43.01 -4.56 -16.95
CA HIS A 632 -42.06 -5.00 -17.97
C HIS A 632 -40.68 -5.26 -17.34
N THR A 633 -40.23 -6.52 -17.42
CA THR A 633 -38.90 -6.96 -17.00
C THR A 633 -38.35 -7.94 -18.02
N THR A 634 -37.04 -7.86 -18.26
CA THR A 634 -36.28 -8.80 -19.10
C THR A 634 -35.94 -10.10 -18.35
N PHE A 635 -36.06 -10.10 -17.02
CA PHE A 635 -35.78 -11.26 -16.17
C PHE A 635 -37.02 -12.13 -15.97
N ILE A 636 -36.91 -13.41 -16.30
CA ILE A 636 -37.94 -14.42 -16.09
C ILE A 636 -37.36 -15.50 -15.15
N PRO A 637 -37.89 -15.64 -13.92
CA PRO A 637 -37.45 -16.69 -13.00
C PRO A 637 -37.92 -18.07 -13.46
N PHE A 638 -37.24 -19.13 -13.02
CA PHE A 638 -37.66 -20.51 -13.33
C PHE A 638 -39.09 -20.78 -12.85
N SER A 639 -39.91 -21.32 -13.75
CA SER A 639 -41.28 -21.75 -13.47
C SER A 639 -41.38 -23.20 -12.97
N GLU A 640 -40.39 -24.05 -13.27
CA GLU A 640 -40.35 -25.46 -12.86
C GLU A 640 -39.27 -25.73 -11.78
N PRO A 641 -39.45 -26.75 -10.92
CA PRO A 641 -38.45 -27.11 -9.91
C PRO A 641 -37.15 -27.57 -10.57
N TYR A 642 -36.04 -26.90 -10.24
CA TYR A 642 -34.72 -27.29 -10.75
C TYR A 642 -34.18 -28.54 -10.05
N SER A 643 -33.79 -29.56 -10.81
CA SER A 643 -33.14 -30.76 -10.27
C SER A 643 -31.62 -30.63 -10.29
N PHE A 644 -31.00 -30.60 -9.11
CA PHE A 644 -29.55 -30.67 -8.99
C PHE A 644 -29.05 -32.07 -9.37
N THR A 645 -28.09 -32.14 -10.29
CA THR A 645 -27.53 -33.39 -10.80
C THR A 645 -26.02 -33.37 -10.63
N VAL A 646 -25.44 -34.49 -10.19
CA VAL A 646 -23.98 -34.60 -10.10
C VAL A 646 -23.39 -34.64 -11.50
N GLN A 647 -22.58 -33.64 -11.84
CA GLN A 647 -21.89 -33.55 -13.12
C GLN A 647 -20.38 -33.79 -12.93
N PHE A 648 -19.81 -34.55 -13.87
CA PHE A 648 -18.37 -34.75 -13.99
C PHE A 648 -17.87 -34.08 -15.25
N VAL A 649 -16.66 -33.54 -15.20
CA VAL A 649 -16.01 -32.95 -16.37
C VAL A 649 -15.76 -34.05 -17.39
N HIS A 650 -16.39 -33.95 -18.56
CA HIS A 650 -16.22 -34.91 -19.64
C HIS A 650 -15.02 -34.52 -20.50
N VAL A 651 -13.97 -35.33 -20.49
CA VAL A 651 -12.81 -35.16 -21.37
C VAL A 651 -13.07 -35.93 -22.67
N ASP A 652 -13.06 -35.23 -23.81
CA ASP A 652 -13.15 -35.84 -25.15
C ASP A 652 -11.80 -35.67 -25.89
N PRO A 653 -10.89 -36.67 -25.80
CA PRO A 653 -9.62 -36.63 -26.50
C PRO A 653 -9.75 -36.59 -28.03
N ALA A 654 -10.84 -37.16 -28.58
CA ALA A 654 -11.06 -37.19 -30.02
C ALA A 654 -11.46 -35.82 -30.56
N LEU A 655 -12.25 -35.05 -29.80
CA LEU A 655 -12.55 -33.66 -30.13
C LEU A 655 -11.29 -32.79 -30.10
N LEU A 656 -10.46 -32.91 -29.07
CA LEU A 656 -9.20 -32.16 -28.98
C LEU A 656 -8.24 -32.53 -30.13
N TYR A 657 -8.13 -33.82 -30.44
CA TYR A 657 -7.32 -34.29 -31.56
C TYR A 657 -7.80 -33.70 -32.90
N ARG A 658 -9.11 -33.65 -33.14
CA ARG A 658 -9.70 -33.01 -34.33
C ARG A 658 -9.44 -31.51 -34.36
N ALA A 659 -9.62 -30.82 -33.25
CA ALA A 659 -9.35 -29.39 -33.13
C ALA A 659 -7.92 -29.04 -33.58
N ILE A 660 -6.94 -29.85 -33.17
CA ILE A 660 -5.51 -29.66 -33.50
C ILE A 660 -5.18 -30.03 -34.95
N THR A 661 -5.78 -31.11 -35.47
CA THR A 661 -5.43 -31.68 -36.78
C THR A 661 -6.23 -31.11 -37.95
N SER A 662 -7.39 -30.50 -37.69
CA SER A 662 -8.30 -29.96 -38.72
C SER A 662 -7.69 -28.87 -39.62
N GLY A 663 -6.64 -28.19 -39.14
CA GLY A 663 -6.03 -27.06 -39.83
C GLY A 663 -6.87 -25.77 -39.80
N ALA A 664 -8.15 -25.84 -39.37
CA ALA A 664 -9.09 -24.73 -39.44
C ALA A 664 -8.67 -23.55 -38.54
N GLY A 665 -8.14 -23.84 -37.36
CA GLY A 665 -7.71 -22.83 -36.40
C GLY A 665 -6.51 -21.98 -36.85
N TRP A 666 -5.69 -22.47 -37.78
CA TRP A 666 -4.54 -21.71 -38.31
C TRP A 666 -4.95 -20.43 -39.05
N LYS A 667 -6.17 -20.36 -39.56
CA LYS A 667 -6.74 -19.17 -40.22
C LYS A 667 -6.87 -17.97 -39.27
N TYR A 668 -6.97 -18.24 -37.97
CA TYR A 668 -7.20 -17.23 -36.94
C TYR A 668 -5.94 -16.92 -36.12
N VAL A 669 -4.77 -17.45 -36.51
CA VAL A 669 -3.48 -17.19 -35.82
C VAL A 669 -3.14 -15.70 -35.76
N SER A 670 -3.53 -14.99 -36.81
CA SER A 670 -3.54 -13.54 -36.93
C SER A 670 -4.21 -12.79 -35.78
N ILE A 671 -5.25 -13.40 -35.21
CA ILE A 671 -6.05 -12.87 -34.10
C ILE A 671 -5.50 -13.44 -32.77
N ILE A 672 -5.15 -14.72 -32.75
CA ILE A 672 -4.63 -15.42 -31.56
C ILE A 672 -3.31 -14.83 -31.07
N VAL A 673 -2.34 -14.57 -31.95
CA VAL A 673 -1.00 -14.09 -31.56
C VAL A 673 -1.05 -12.72 -30.86
N PRO A 674 -1.74 -11.70 -31.37
CA PRO A 674 -1.92 -10.44 -30.63
C PRO A 674 -2.64 -10.61 -29.29
N MET A 675 -3.64 -11.49 -29.21
CA MET A 675 -4.37 -11.76 -27.96
C MET A 675 -3.47 -12.42 -26.90
N VAL A 676 -2.58 -13.33 -27.30
CA VAL A 676 -1.55 -13.90 -26.42
C VAL A 676 -0.67 -12.80 -25.85
N LEU A 677 -0.19 -11.90 -26.71
CA LEU A 677 0.66 -10.80 -26.27
C LEU A 677 -0.09 -9.94 -25.25
N VAL A 678 -1.37 -9.62 -25.48
CA VAL A 678 -2.17 -8.85 -24.53
C VAL A 678 -2.41 -9.58 -23.22
N ASN A 679 -2.61 -10.89 -23.25
CA ASN A 679 -2.75 -11.68 -22.02
C ASN A 679 -1.45 -11.65 -21.20
N VAL A 680 -0.30 -11.85 -21.84
CA VAL A 680 1.03 -11.77 -21.21
C VAL A 680 1.28 -10.38 -20.64
N MET A 681 1.04 -9.35 -21.45
CA MET A 681 1.27 -7.95 -21.09
C MET A 681 0.36 -7.52 -19.92
N SER A 682 -0.90 -7.95 -19.90
CA SER A 682 -1.84 -7.73 -18.79
C SER A 682 -1.38 -8.44 -17.52
N ALA A 683 -0.91 -9.68 -17.64
CA ALA A 683 -0.35 -10.44 -16.52
C ALA A 683 0.86 -9.73 -15.89
N ILE A 684 1.77 -9.19 -16.72
CA ILE A 684 2.92 -8.40 -16.24
C ILE A 684 2.46 -7.15 -15.50
N ALA A 685 1.56 -6.36 -16.10
CA ALA A 685 1.04 -5.15 -15.47
C ALA A 685 0.46 -5.46 -14.08
N ASN A 686 -0.31 -6.54 -13.97
CA ASN A 686 -0.88 -6.99 -12.70
C ASN A 686 0.18 -7.34 -11.66
N LEU A 687 1.23 -8.07 -12.05
CA LEU A 687 2.34 -8.42 -11.16
C LEU A 687 3.11 -7.17 -10.67
N GLU A 688 3.25 -6.15 -11.51
CA GLU A 688 3.86 -4.88 -11.10
C GLU A 688 3.01 -4.12 -10.07
N THR A 689 1.68 -4.10 -10.25
CA THR A 689 0.78 -3.49 -9.27
C THR A 689 0.81 -4.23 -7.92
N ALA A 690 0.93 -5.57 -7.94
CA ALA A 690 1.10 -6.36 -6.72
C ALA A 690 2.42 -6.05 -6.01
N ALA A 691 3.51 -5.95 -6.77
CA ALA A 691 4.82 -5.59 -6.22
C ALA A 691 4.83 -4.18 -5.60
N ALA A 692 4.05 -3.24 -6.15
CA ALA A 692 3.95 -1.88 -5.63
C ALA A 692 3.32 -1.82 -4.22
N VAL A 693 2.46 -2.78 -3.87
CA VAL A 693 1.85 -2.88 -2.52
C VAL A 693 2.53 -3.90 -1.60
N GLY A 694 3.73 -4.37 -1.99
CA GLY A 694 4.61 -5.17 -1.14
C GLY A 694 4.61 -6.68 -1.38
N ASP A 695 3.83 -7.18 -2.34
CA ASP A 695 3.73 -8.60 -2.70
C ASP A 695 4.45 -8.88 -4.03
N LYS A 696 5.72 -9.29 -3.95
CA LYS A 696 6.57 -9.47 -5.14
C LYS A 696 6.55 -10.90 -5.66
N TYR A 697 5.61 -11.19 -6.54
CA TYR A 697 5.51 -12.48 -7.22
C TYR A 697 6.61 -12.67 -8.28
N ASP A 698 7.03 -13.93 -8.47
CA ASP A 698 7.90 -14.29 -9.59
C ASP A 698 7.10 -14.32 -10.89
N SER A 699 7.46 -13.43 -11.81
CA SER A 699 6.75 -13.27 -13.09
C SER A 699 6.79 -14.52 -13.96
N LEU A 700 7.91 -15.23 -13.98
CA LEU A 700 8.06 -16.44 -14.79
C LEU A 700 7.14 -17.55 -14.28
N SER A 701 7.16 -17.81 -12.98
CA SER A 701 6.29 -18.82 -12.36
C SER A 701 4.80 -18.51 -12.54
N CYS A 702 4.41 -17.23 -12.48
CA CYS A 702 3.01 -16.84 -12.62
C CYS A 702 2.50 -16.97 -14.06
N VAL A 703 3.26 -16.47 -15.05
CA VAL A 703 2.87 -16.57 -16.47
C VAL A 703 2.91 -18.03 -16.94
N LEU A 704 3.90 -18.81 -16.49
CA LEU A 704 3.96 -20.25 -16.77
C LEU A 704 2.76 -20.99 -16.17
N GLY A 705 2.42 -20.69 -14.90
CA GLY A 705 1.27 -21.28 -14.22
C GLY A 705 -0.05 -20.99 -14.94
N ASP A 706 -0.29 -19.75 -15.33
CA ASP A 706 -1.47 -19.35 -16.10
C ASP A 706 -1.53 -20.07 -17.47
N SER A 707 -0.38 -20.20 -18.15
CA SER A 707 -0.30 -20.92 -19.43
C SER A 707 -0.66 -22.40 -19.28
N ILE A 708 -0.14 -23.06 -18.23
CA ILE A 708 -0.45 -24.46 -17.94
C ILE A 708 -1.94 -24.62 -17.63
N VAL A 709 -2.52 -23.74 -16.82
CA VAL A 709 -3.95 -23.78 -16.49
C VAL A 709 -4.80 -23.59 -17.75
N THR A 710 -4.42 -22.70 -18.67
CA THR A 710 -5.09 -22.53 -19.96
C THR A 710 -5.03 -23.80 -20.82
N ILE A 711 -3.86 -24.44 -20.95
CA ILE A 711 -3.70 -25.68 -21.73
C ILE A 711 -4.53 -26.81 -21.13
N VAL A 712 -4.45 -26.99 -19.80
CA VAL A 712 -5.25 -28.01 -19.09
C VAL A 712 -6.73 -27.72 -19.28
N GLY A 713 -7.15 -26.46 -19.19
CA GLY A 713 -8.53 -26.05 -19.46
C GLY A 713 -8.99 -26.45 -20.86
N ALA A 714 -8.19 -26.17 -21.89
CA ALA A 714 -8.49 -26.59 -23.27
C ALA A 714 -8.62 -28.11 -23.40
N CYS A 715 -7.75 -28.88 -22.74
CA CYS A 715 -7.86 -30.34 -22.70
C CYS A 715 -9.13 -30.84 -22.01
N LEU A 716 -9.65 -30.08 -21.02
CA LEU A 716 -10.91 -30.37 -20.34
C LEU A 716 -12.14 -29.93 -21.13
N GLY A 717 -11.98 -29.20 -22.25
CA GLY A 717 -13.09 -28.67 -23.06
C GLY A 717 -13.41 -27.20 -22.82
N ASN A 718 -12.53 -26.42 -22.21
CA ASN A 718 -12.71 -24.97 -22.10
C ASN A 718 -12.13 -24.26 -23.34
N PRO A 719 -12.95 -23.61 -24.20
CA PRO A 719 -12.47 -22.93 -25.40
C PRO A 719 -11.91 -21.52 -25.11
N PHE A 720 -11.83 -21.10 -23.85
CA PHE A 720 -11.40 -19.77 -23.46
C PHE A 720 -10.11 -19.77 -22.63
N PRO A 721 -9.17 -18.87 -22.90
CA PRO A 721 -7.94 -18.75 -22.12
C PRO A 721 -8.18 -18.14 -20.72
N THR A 722 -7.29 -18.46 -19.79
CA THR A 722 -7.26 -17.86 -18.46
C THR A 722 -6.37 -16.63 -18.41
N GLY A 723 -6.50 -15.86 -17.33
CA GLY A 723 -5.61 -14.73 -17.07
C GLY A 723 -5.63 -14.30 -15.61
N LEU A 724 -4.58 -13.57 -15.25
CA LEU A 724 -4.51 -12.86 -13.97
C LEU A 724 -5.44 -11.65 -14.01
N TYR A 725 -6.28 -11.49 -12.98
CA TYR A 725 -7.20 -10.35 -12.89
C TYR A 725 -6.49 -9.11 -12.35
N ILE A 726 -6.99 -7.96 -12.81
CA ILE A 726 -6.57 -6.65 -12.32
C ILE A 726 -7.25 -6.40 -10.97
N GLY A 727 -6.54 -5.74 -10.05
CA GLY A 727 -7.12 -5.31 -8.77
C GLY A 727 -6.45 -5.88 -7.51
N HIS A 728 -5.28 -6.51 -7.62
CA HIS A 728 -4.51 -6.97 -6.45
C HIS A 728 -4.39 -5.92 -5.32
N PRO A 729 -4.09 -4.62 -5.59
CA PRO A 729 -4.07 -3.59 -4.56
C PRO A 729 -5.39 -3.43 -3.80
N ILE A 730 -6.52 -3.62 -4.47
CA ILE A 730 -7.86 -3.49 -3.88
C ILE A 730 -8.10 -4.64 -2.90
N TYR A 731 -7.81 -5.88 -3.32
CA TYR A 731 -7.92 -7.06 -2.46
C TYR A 731 -6.99 -6.96 -1.24
N LYS A 732 -5.76 -6.49 -1.43
CA LYS A 732 -4.80 -6.22 -0.34
C LYS A 732 -5.31 -5.14 0.62
N ALA A 733 -5.87 -4.04 0.10
CA ALA A 733 -6.42 -2.96 0.90
C ALA A 733 -7.64 -3.39 1.74
N MET A 734 -8.44 -4.33 1.24
CA MET A 734 -9.53 -4.98 1.99
C MET A 734 -9.02 -5.91 3.12
N GLY A 735 -7.71 -6.19 3.16
CA GLY A 735 -7.11 -7.10 4.14
C GLY A 735 -7.20 -8.57 3.74
N ALA A 736 -7.48 -8.87 2.48
CA ALA A 736 -7.54 -10.23 1.96
C ALA A 736 -6.14 -10.86 1.92
N ARG A 737 -6.08 -12.17 2.16
CA ARG A 737 -4.83 -12.95 2.16
C ARG A 737 -4.95 -14.06 1.11
N VAL A 738 -4.71 -15.31 1.49
CA VAL A 738 -4.86 -16.47 0.60
C VAL A 738 -6.27 -17.07 0.69
N GLY A 739 -6.97 -16.87 1.82
CA GLY A 739 -8.23 -17.54 2.14
C GLY A 739 -9.33 -17.28 1.12
N TYR A 740 -9.45 -16.05 0.62
CA TYR A 740 -10.51 -15.68 -0.33
C TYR A 740 -10.49 -16.52 -1.61
N LEU A 741 -9.31 -16.84 -2.13
CA LEU A 741 -9.13 -17.57 -3.37
C LEU A 741 -9.38 -19.07 -3.18
N VAL A 742 -9.00 -19.61 -2.01
CA VAL A 742 -9.31 -20.99 -1.61
C VAL A 742 -10.82 -21.17 -1.42
N LEU A 743 -11.48 -20.22 -0.74
CA LEU A 743 -12.95 -20.22 -0.59
C LEU A 743 -13.64 -20.16 -1.95
N ASN A 744 -13.14 -19.33 -2.88
CA ASN A 744 -13.66 -19.26 -4.24
C ASN A 744 -13.53 -20.61 -4.96
N ALA A 745 -12.35 -21.24 -4.91
CA ALA A 745 -12.14 -22.56 -5.50
C ALA A 745 -13.11 -23.62 -4.96
N ILE A 746 -13.33 -23.66 -3.64
CA ILE A 746 -14.25 -24.60 -3.00
C ILE A 746 -15.69 -24.34 -3.44
N CYS A 747 -16.15 -23.09 -3.39
CA CYS A 747 -17.53 -22.74 -3.74
C CYS A 747 -17.84 -23.04 -5.21
N ILE A 748 -16.92 -22.70 -6.12
CA ILE A 748 -17.08 -22.97 -7.55
C ILE A 748 -17.05 -24.48 -7.82
N ALA A 749 -16.18 -25.24 -7.14
CA ALA A 749 -16.17 -26.70 -7.24
C ALA A 749 -17.49 -27.33 -6.78
N LEU A 750 -18.08 -26.84 -5.68
CA LEU A 750 -19.39 -27.28 -5.22
C LEU A 750 -20.50 -26.93 -6.21
N LEU A 751 -20.47 -25.73 -6.80
CA LEU A 751 -21.44 -25.32 -7.83
C LEU A 751 -21.40 -26.23 -9.07
N ALA A 752 -20.20 -26.61 -9.52
CA ALA A 752 -20.09 -27.58 -10.62
C ALA A 752 -20.53 -28.98 -10.21
N ALA A 753 -20.16 -29.43 -9.01
CA ALA A 753 -20.46 -30.78 -8.54
C ALA A 753 -21.96 -31.08 -8.51
N VAL A 754 -22.82 -30.06 -8.38
CA VAL A 754 -24.29 -30.23 -8.35
C VAL A 754 -25.01 -29.64 -9.56
N ASN A 755 -24.27 -29.20 -10.59
CA ASN A 755 -24.82 -28.49 -11.76
C ASN A 755 -25.70 -27.28 -11.34
N ALA A 756 -25.21 -26.44 -10.43
CA ALA A 756 -25.95 -25.27 -9.95
C ALA A 756 -25.86 -24.05 -10.87
N VAL A 757 -25.03 -24.07 -11.92
CA VAL A 757 -24.83 -22.92 -12.80
C VAL A 757 -26.12 -22.52 -13.53
N PRO A 758 -26.89 -23.44 -14.17
CA PRO A 758 -28.18 -23.07 -14.77
C PRO A 758 -29.18 -22.54 -13.75
N TRP A 759 -29.21 -23.11 -12.54
CA TRP A 759 -30.05 -22.62 -11.44
C TRP A 759 -29.72 -21.17 -11.07
N LEU A 760 -28.43 -20.83 -10.95
CA LEU A 760 -27.99 -19.46 -10.68
C LEU A 760 -28.48 -18.49 -11.76
N MET A 761 -28.58 -18.91 -13.04
CA MET A 761 -29.04 -18.05 -14.13
C MET A 761 -30.52 -17.67 -14.01
N GLY A 762 -31.36 -18.61 -13.56
CA GLY A 762 -32.78 -18.32 -13.33
C GLY A 762 -33.07 -17.72 -11.96
N ALA A 763 -32.08 -17.68 -11.06
CA ALA A 763 -32.20 -17.06 -9.74
C ALA A 763 -31.67 -15.62 -9.70
N ILE A 764 -30.64 -15.30 -10.49
CA ILE A 764 -29.93 -14.02 -10.45
C ILE A 764 -29.98 -13.38 -11.84
N PRO A 765 -30.55 -12.17 -12.00
CA PRO A 765 -30.46 -11.43 -13.24
C PRO A 765 -29.02 -11.01 -13.54
N ILE A 766 -28.58 -11.16 -14.79
CA ILE A 766 -27.26 -10.65 -15.24
C ILE A 766 -27.14 -9.15 -14.96
N ALA A 767 -28.22 -8.40 -15.19
CA ALA A 767 -28.33 -6.97 -14.93
C ALA A 767 -27.99 -6.54 -13.48
N SER A 768 -28.05 -7.47 -12.51
CA SER A 768 -27.69 -7.18 -11.11
C SER A 768 -26.18 -7.05 -10.87
N GLY A 769 -25.34 -7.62 -11.75
CA GLY A 769 -23.88 -7.61 -11.58
C GLY A 769 -23.09 -6.87 -12.68
N VAL A 770 -23.73 -6.47 -13.78
CA VAL A 770 -23.07 -5.70 -14.87
C VAL A 770 -22.45 -4.37 -14.39
N GLY A 771 -23.01 -3.74 -13.36
CA GLY A 771 -22.43 -2.53 -12.74
C GLY A 771 -21.02 -2.75 -12.16
N PHE A 772 -20.69 -3.97 -11.76
CA PHE A 772 -19.36 -4.34 -11.27
C PHE A 772 -18.31 -4.32 -12.40
N LEU A 773 -18.68 -4.79 -13.59
CA LEU A 773 -17.79 -4.83 -14.75
C LEU A 773 -17.48 -3.42 -15.27
N LEU A 774 -18.50 -2.54 -15.29
CA LEU A 774 -18.32 -1.11 -15.56
C LEU A 774 -17.37 -0.45 -14.55
N TRP A 775 -17.54 -0.74 -13.26
CA TRP A 775 -16.64 -0.25 -12.20
C TRP A 775 -15.19 -0.68 -12.44
N ILE A 776 -14.96 -1.97 -12.74
CA ILE A 776 -13.62 -2.49 -13.02
C ILE A 776 -12.98 -1.72 -14.20
N GLY A 777 -13.68 -1.56 -15.31
CA GLY A 777 -13.11 -0.88 -16.47
C GLY A 777 -12.82 0.61 -16.25
N MET A 778 -13.64 1.30 -15.45
CA MET A 778 -13.33 2.67 -15.00
C MET A 778 -12.07 2.73 -14.15
N VAL A 779 -11.90 1.83 -13.18
CA VAL A 779 -10.72 1.79 -12.30
C VAL A 779 -9.45 1.45 -13.05
N ILE A 780 -9.51 0.50 -13.99
CA ILE A 780 -8.37 0.16 -14.87
C ILE A 780 -7.96 1.42 -15.63
N THR A 781 -8.93 2.09 -16.24
CA THR A 781 -8.67 3.30 -17.03
C THR A 781 -8.09 4.39 -16.15
N SER A 782 -8.67 4.68 -14.97
CA SER A 782 -8.17 5.73 -14.08
C SER A 782 -6.74 5.45 -13.59
N SER A 783 -6.43 4.19 -13.28
CA SER A 783 -5.10 3.79 -12.80
C SER A 783 -3.98 4.04 -13.82
N SER A 784 -4.29 4.02 -15.12
CA SER A 784 -3.32 4.33 -16.18
C SER A 784 -2.89 5.81 -16.20
N PHE A 785 -3.67 6.70 -15.59
CA PHE A 785 -3.37 8.13 -15.47
C PHE A 785 -2.69 8.50 -14.14
N GLU A 786 -2.49 7.55 -13.22
CA GLU A 786 -1.92 7.83 -11.90
C GLU A 786 -0.42 8.13 -11.94
N ARG A 787 0.01 9.11 -11.15
CA ARG A 787 1.39 9.66 -11.15
C ARG A 787 2.24 9.04 -10.04
N LYS A 788 3.48 8.63 -10.36
CA LYS A 788 4.57 8.51 -9.37
C LYS A 788 5.31 9.84 -9.25
N ALA A 789 5.74 10.18 -8.03
CA ALA A 789 6.30 11.49 -7.67
C ALA A 789 7.51 11.96 -8.51
N HIS A 790 8.15 11.05 -9.28
CA HIS A 790 9.33 11.33 -10.10
C HIS A 790 9.15 11.18 -11.62
N ASP A 791 7.97 10.80 -12.13
CA ASP A 791 7.76 10.57 -13.57
C ASP A 791 7.11 11.77 -14.28
N SER A 792 7.46 11.97 -15.56
CA SER A 792 6.80 12.87 -16.51
C SER A 792 5.31 12.52 -16.68
N ASN A 793 4.49 13.52 -16.97
CA ASN A 793 3.05 13.33 -17.18
C ASN A 793 2.80 12.60 -18.51
N HIS A 794 2.72 11.27 -18.47
CA HIS A 794 2.47 10.42 -19.65
C HIS A 794 0.98 10.26 -20.02
N GLY A 795 0.07 11.02 -19.38
CA GLY A 795 -1.37 10.91 -19.65
C GLY A 795 -1.74 11.11 -21.13
N THR A 796 -1.05 12.00 -21.85
CA THR A 796 -1.28 12.19 -23.29
C THR A 796 -0.91 10.96 -24.12
N ALA A 797 0.16 10.25 -23.75
CA ALA A 797 0.54 8.98 -24.39
C ALA A 797 -0.50 7.89 -24.14
N VAL A 798 -1.09 7.88 -22.94
CA VAL A 798 -2.19 6.97 -22.59
C VAL A 798 -3.41 7.22 -23.46
N VAL A 799 -3.86 8.47 -23.58
CA VAL A 799 -5.01 8.82 -24.45
C VAL A 799 -4.75 8.42 -25.90
N LEU A 800 -3.55 8.72 -26.43
CA LEU A 800 -3.19 8.33 -27.80
C LEU A 800 -3.21 6.81 -27.99
N GLY A 801 -2.71 6.05 -27.01
CA GLY A 801 -2.75 4.59 -27.02
C GLY A 801 -4.17 4.02 -26.95
N MET A 802 -5.17 4.76 -26.47
CA MET A 802 -6.56 4.28 -26.43
C MET A 802 -7.28 4.40 -27.79
N VAL A 803 -6.81 5.27 -28.69
CA VAL A 803 -7.49 5.58 -29.97
C VAL A 803 -7.73 4.33 -30.85
N PRO A 804 -6.75 3.42 -31.04
CA PRO A 804 -6.98 2.23 -31.86
C PRO A 804 -8.09 1.30 -31.30
N ALA A 805 -8.18 1.17 -29.98
CA ALA A 805 -9.24 0.37 -29.35
C ALA A 805 -10.63 0.99 -29.55
N LEU A 806 -10.74 2.32 -29.49
CA LEU A 806 -11.97 3.06 -29.80
C LEU A 806 -12.39 2.85 -31.26
N ALA A 807 -11.44 2.89 -32.20
CA ALA A 807 -11.71 2.62 -33.61
C ALA A 807 -12.16 1.17 -33.85
N ALA A 808 -11.53 0.20 -33.17
CA ALA A 808 -11.92 -1.21 -33.24
C ALA A 808 -13.33 -1.45 -32.72
N TRP A 809 -13.69 -0.85 -31.59
CA TRP A 809 -15.03 -0.94 -31.03
C TRP A 809 -16.08 -0.28 -31.93
N ALA A 810 -15.80 0.91 -32.48
CA ALA A 810 -16.69 1.57 -33.43
C ALA A 810 -16.90 0.72 -34.70
N CYS A 811 -15.84 0.11 -35.22
CA CYS A 811 -15.90 -0.80 -36.37
C CYS A 811 -16.81 -2.00 -36.07
N GLN A 812 -16.68 -2.59 -34.88
CA GLN A 812 -17.53 -3.71 -34.44
C GLN A 812 -19.01 -3.30 -34.36
N LEU A 813 -19.33 -2.13 -33.81
CA LEU A 813 -20.72 -1.65 -33.71
C LEU A 813 -21.34 -1.46 -35.10
N VAL A 814 -20.60 -0.86 -36.04
CA VAL A 814 -21.06 -0.68 -37.41
C VAL A 814 -21.28 -2.02 -38.10
N GLN A 815 -20.35 -2.97 -37.95
CA GLN A 815 -20.48 -4.31 -38.54
C GLN A 815 -21.70 -5.05 -37.97
N ASN A 816 -21.91 -5.01 -36.66
CA ASN A 816 -23.06 -5.63 -36.00
C ASN A 816 -24.39 -5.03 -36.51
N ALA A 817 -24.45 -3.70 -36.64
CA ALA A 817 -25.63 -3.01 -37.18
C ALA A 817 -25.92 -3.40 -38.63
N LEU A 818 -24.89 -3.47 -39.48
CA LEU A 818 -25.04 -3.90 -40.88
C LEU A 818 -25.52 -5.34 -41.00
N ASN A 819 -24.95 -6.25 -40.20
CA ASN A 819 -25.34 -7.65 -40.17
C ASN A 819 -26.81 -7.82 -39.74
N ALA A 820 -27.29 -6.99 -38.81
CA ALA A 820 -28.67 -7.02 -38.34
C ALA A 820 -29.69 -6.54 -39.38
N VAL A 821 -29.35 -5.52 -40.17
CA VAL A 821 -30.28 -4.90 -41.13
C VAL A 821 -30.37 -5.68 -42.44
N SER A 822 -29.26 -6.25 -42.93
CA SER A 822 -29.28 -6.99 -44.19
C SER A 822 -28.15 -8.04 -44.23
N PRO A 823 -28.46 -9.31 -43.92
CA PRO A 823 -27.48 -10.41 -43.78
C PRO A 823 -26.71 -10.75 -45.07
N SER A 824 -27.16 -10.26 -46.23
CA SER A 824 -26.60 -10.54 -47.56
C SER A 824 -25.91 -9.32 -48.21
N THR A 825 -25.75 -8.22 -47.49
CA THR A 825 -25.19 -6.97 -48.06
C THR A 825 -23.70 -7.07 -48.29
N ASN A 826 -23.27 -6.99 -49.54
CA ASN A 826 -21.86 -6.96 -49.89
C ASN A 826 -21.18 -5.71 -49.28
N VAL A 827 -20.30 -5.94 -48.29
CA VAL A 827 -19.69 -4.88 -47.45
C VAL A 827 -19.00 -3.80 -48.29
N THR A 828 -18.48 -4.18 -49.45
CA THR A 828 -17.83 -3.27 -50.42
C THR A 828 -18.74 -2.14 -50.91
N THR A 829 -20.04 -2.39 -51.12
CA THR A 829 -21.01 -1.38 -51.58
C THR A 829 -21.47 -0.45 -50.46
N THR A 830 -21.60 -1.00 -49.25
CA THR A 830 -21.95 -0.25 -48.03
C THR A 830 -20.82 0.66 -47.56
N ILE A 831 -19.55 0.30 -47.76
CA ILE A 831 -18.40 1.15 -47.39
C ILE A 831 -18.46 2.51 -48.08
N HIS A 832 -18.83 2.56 -49.37
CA HIS A 832 -19.00 3.83 -50.06
C HIS A 832 -20.14 4.65 -49.43
N SER A 833 -21.26 4.01 -49.08
CA SER A 833 -22.40 4.67 -48.44
C SER A 833 -22.07 5.18 -47.03
N LEU A 834 -21.28 4.43 -46.26
CA LEU A 834 -20.78 4.85 -44.95
C LEU A 834 -19.81 6.05 -45.07
N ALA A 835 -18.98 6.06 -46.11
CA ALA A 835 -18.08 7.19 -46.37
C ALA A 835 -18.87 8.47 -46.69
N VAL A 836 -19.92 8.37 -47.51
CA VAL A 836 -20.84 9.50 -47.81
C VAL A 836 -21.57 9.97 -46.55
N ALA A 837 -21.87 9.07 -45.61
CA ALA A 837 -22.43 9.41 -44.30
C ALA A 837 -21.41 10.02 -43.31
N GLY A 838 -20.14 10.20 -43.71
CA GLY A 838 -19.09 10.84 -42.91
C GLY A 838 -18.33 9.91 -41.96
N LEU A 839 -18.51 8.59 -42.05
CA LEU A 839 -17.92 7.62 -41.09
C LEU A 839 -16.48 7.19 -41.41
N ASN A 840 -15.86 7.69 -42.50
CA ASN A 840 -14.48 7.36 -42.91
C ASN A 840 -14.08 5.87 -42.69
N PRO A 841 -14.83 4.92 -43.26
CA PRO A 841 -14.76 3.51 -42.90
C PRO A 841 -13.38 2.87 -43.12
N HIS A 842 -12.67 3.25 -44.18
CA HIS A 842 -11.32 2.71 -44.45
C HIS A 842 -10.30 3.05 -43.34
N GLY A 843 -10.37 4.27 -42.77
CA GLY A 843 -9.49 4.66 -41.67
C GLY A 843 -9.84 3.95 -40.36
N MET A 844 -11.14 3.80 -40.09
CA MET A 844 -11.63 3.04 -38.94
C MET A 844 -11.21 1.57 -39.00
N ILE A 845 -11.36 0.92 -40.16
CA ILE A 845 -10.95 -0.48 -40.38
C ILE A 845 -9.43 -0.62 -40.30
N ALA A 846 -8.66 0.30 -40.87
CA ALA A 846 -7.20 0.27 -40.80
C ALA A 846 -6.69 0.39 -39.35
N LEU A 847 -7.29 1.26 -38.53
CA LEU A 847 -6.94 1.39 -37.11
C LEU A 847 -7.40 0.20 -36.26
N SER A 848 -8.49 -0.48 -36.66
CA SER A 848 -8.96 -1.67 -35.95
C SER A 848 -8.06 -2.88 -36.15
N GLN A 849 -7.38 -2.98 -37.30
CA GLN A 849 -6.49 -4.12 -37.58
C GLN A 849 -5.19 -4.04 -36.77
N GLY A 850 -5.02 -4.99 -35.85
CA GLY A 850 -3.87 -5.01 -34.94
C GLY A 850 -3.92 -3.86 -33.93
N TYR A 851 -5.13 -3.43 -33.53
CA TYR A 851 -5.31 -2.25 -32.67
C TYR A 851 -4.51 -2.30 -31.37
N LEU A 852 -4.33 -3.47 -30.74
CA LEU A 852 -3.55 -3.62 -29.50
C LEU A 852 -2.06 -3.32 -29.71
N LEU A 853 -1.48 -3.85 -30.79
CA LEU A 853 -0.09 -3.57 -31.17
C LEU A 853 0.06 -2.10 -31.59
N THR A 854 -0.91 -1.58 -32.34
CA THR A 854 -0.97 -0.18 -32.74
C THR A 854 -1.01 0.74 -31.52
N SER A 855 -1.82 0.41 -30.50
CA SER A 855 -1.91 1.12 -29.23
C SER A 855 -0.56 1.20 -28.51
N ILE A 856 0.16 0.06 -28.41
CA ILE A 856 1.48 0.01 -27.76
C ILE A 856 2.49 0.83 -28.55
N VAL A 857 2.54 0.69 -29.87
CA VAL A 857 3.49 1.40 -30.73
C VAL A 857 3.27 2.92 -30.64
N LEU A 858 2.04 3.39 -30.77
CA LEU A 858 1.72 4.82 -30.73
C LEU A 858 1.98 5.41 -29.34
N ALA A 859 1.58 4.72 -28.27
CA ALA A 859 1.81 5.19 -26.92
C ALA A 859 3.30 5.18 -26.56
N SER A 860 4.06 4.14 -26.92
CA SER A 860 5.51 4.07 -26.67
C SER A 860 6.25 5.20 -27.40
N THR A 861 5.87 5.46 -28.66
CA THR A 861 6.43 6.56 -29.44
C THR A 861 6.15 7.90 -28.76
N MET A 862 4.92 8.11 -28.29
CA MET A 862 4.55 9.35 -27.59
C MET A 862 5.26 9.51 -26.24
N VAL A 863 5.46 8.43 -25.47
CA VAL A 863 6.25 8.49 -24.23
C VAL A 863 7.66 8.97 -24.53
N HIS A 864 8.34 8.36 -25.51
CA HIS A 864 9.69 8.78 -25.87
C HIS A 864 9.75 10.18 -26.49
N ILE A 865 8.70 10.64 -27.18
CA ILE A 865 8.60 12.04 -27.63
C ILE A 865 8.50 12.98 -26.42
N LEU A 866 7.68 12.64 -25.41
CA LEU A 866 7.52 13.44 -24.19
C LEU A 866 8.81 13.50 -23.36
N GLU A 867 9.55 12.39 -23.31
CA GLU A 867 10.85 12.27 -22.66
C GLU A 867 12.00 12.85 -23.49
N ARG A 868 11.73 13.26 -24.74
CA ARG A 868 12.70 13.76 -25.74
C ARG A 868 13.75 12.74 -26.19
N ASP A 869 13.45 11.46 -26.01
CA ASP A 869 14.24 10.33 -26.46
C ASP A 869 13.90 9.96 -27.91
N PHE A 870 14.14 10.90 -28.83
CA PHE A 870 13.69 10.80 -30.22
C PHE A 870 14.27 9.59 -30.98
N ILE A 871 15.44 9.07 -30.59
CA ILE A 871 16.02 7.86 -31.20
C ILE A 871 15.19 6.60 -30.88
N TYR A 872 14.70 6.48 -29.65
CA TYR A 872 13.83 5.38 -29.26
C TYR A 872 12.44 5.54 -29.88
N ALA A 873 11.93 6.78 -29.96
CA ALA A 873 10.70 7.07 -30.70
C ALA A 873 10.82 6.67 -32.19
N ALA A 874 11.96 6.96 -32.84
CA ALA A 874 12.23 6.56 -34.21
C ALA A 874 12.29 5.03 -34.36
N ALA A 875 12.93 4.32 -33.42
CA ALA A 875 12.98 2.86 -33.42
C ALA A 875 11.58 2.22 -33.35
N TRP A 876 10.68 2.78 -32.53
CA TRP A 876 9.28 2.34 -32.46
C TRP A 876 8.52 2.58 -33.77
N MET A 877 8.79 3.67 -34.48
CA MET A 877 8.22 3.92 -35.82
C MET A 877 8.80 2.98 -36.89
N VAL A 878 10.08 2.60 -36.81
CA VAL A 878 10.63 1.54 -37.69
C VAL A 878 9.95 0.21 -37.42
N LEU A 879 9.73 -0.14 -36.16
CA LEU A 879 8.97 -1.33 -35.80
C LEU A 879 7.52 -1.27 -36.34
N ALA A 880 6.86 -0.12 -36.22
CA ALA A 880 5.53 0.11 -36.80
C ALA A 880 5.53 -0.14 -38.31
N ALA A 881 6.56 0.34 -39.02
CA ALA A 881 6.70 0.12 -40.45
C ALA A 881 6.86 -1.36 -40.81
N ILE A 882 7.66 -2.12 -40.05
CA ILE A 882 7.84 -3.56 -40.25
C ILE A 882 6.52 -4.31 -40.00
N LEU A 883 5.82 -3.97 -38.92
CA LEU A 883 4.52 -4.58 -38.60
C LEU A 883 3.47 -4.27 -39.67
N SER A 884 3.46 -3.06 -40.20
CA SER A 884 2.57 -2.68 -41.30
C SER A 884 2.97 -3.37 -42.62
N ALA A 885 4.26 -3.46 -42.90
CA ALA A 885 4.78 -4.13 -44.10
C ALA A 885 4.46 -5.63 -44.09
N THR A 886 4.48 -6.29 -42.94
CA THR A 886 4.13 -7.72 -42.80
C THR A 886 2.62 -7.97 -42.71
N GLY A 887 1.81 -6.91 -42.64
CA GLY A 887 0.35 -6.98 -42.50
C GLY A 887 -0.15 -7.31 -41.10
N VAL A 888 0.72 -7.27 -40.08
CA VAL A 888 0.35 -7.48 -38.68
C VAL A 888 -0.50 -6.33 -38.13
N ILE A 889 -0.29 -5.11 -38.63
CA ILE A 889 -1.13 -3.94 -38.35
C ILE A 889 -1.59 -3.28 -39.66
N HIS A 890 -2.75 -2.62 -39.64
CA HIS A 890 -3.32 -1.82 -40.74
C HIS A 890 -3.68 -2.55 -42.06
N ALA A 891 -3.39 -3.84 -42.21
CA ALA A 891 -3.71 -4.61 -43.40
C ALA A 891 -5.05 -5.37 -43.27
N TYR A 892 -5.94 -5.20 -44.23
CA TYR A 892 -7.22 -5.91 -44.30
C TYR A 892 -7.67 -6.17 -45.73
N GLU A 893 -8.41 -7.25 -45.90
CA GLU A 893 -9.19 -7.56 -47.09
C GLU A 893 -10.68 -7.65 -46.71
N ILE A 894 -11.53 -7.28 -47.66
CA ILE A 894 -12.98 -7.39 -47.49
C ILE A 894 -13.44 -8.53 -48.39
N VAL A 895 -13.79 -9.66 -47.77
CA VAL A 895 -14.23 -10.87 -48.47
C VAL A 895 -15.71 -11.10 -48.16
N GLY A 896 -16.58 -10.80 -49.11
CA GLY A 896 -18.03 -10.86 -48.93
C GLY A 896 -18.49 -9.88 -47.84
N ASN A 897 -18.97 -10.43 -46.72
CA ASN A 897 -19.46 -9.64 -45.57
C ASN A 897 -18.47 -9.57 -44.40
N ALA A 898 -17.29 -10.18 -44.55
CA ALA A 898 -16.29 -10.26 -43.50
C ALA A 898 -15.09 -9.36 -43.81
N ILE A 899 -14.60 -8.68 -42.78
CA ILE A 899 -13.30 -8.00 -42.80
C ILE A 899 -12.28 -8.99 -42.26
N THR A 900 -11.37 -9.43 -43.12
CA THR A 900 -10.33 -10.40 -42.77
C THR A 900 -8.96 -9.73 -42.75
N PRO A 901 -8.12 -10.01 -41.76
CA PRO A 901 -6.75 -9.51 -41.75
C PRO A 901 -5.95 -10.14 -42.89
N ALA A 902 -5.08 -9.36 -43.53
CA ALA A 902 -4.29 -9.77 -44.68
C ALA A 902 -2.80 -9.84 -44.32
N PHE A 903 -2.16 -11.00 -44.52
CA PHE A 903 -0.76 -11.26 -44.16
C PHE A 903 0.10 -11.46 -45.40
N GLY A 904 1.34 -10.99 -45.33
CA GLY A 904 2.31 -11.12 -46.40
C GLY A 904 3.32 -9.99 -46.37
N TRP A 905 4.24 -9.95 -47.33
CA TRP A 905 5.05 -8.75 -47.55
C TRP A 905 4.27 -7.78 -48.43
N PHE A 906 3.87 -6.65 -47.85
CA PHE A 906 2.97 -5.65 -48.43
C PHE A 906 1.68 -6.27 -48.99
N PRO A 907 0.85 -6.88 -48.12
CA PRO A 907 -0.33 -7.62 -48.55
C PRO A 907 -1.42 -6.71 -49.15
N THR A 908 -1.44 -5.42 -48.78
CA THR A 908 -2.43 -4.45 -49.28
C THR A 908 -1.78 -3.11 -49.58
N SER A 909 -2.41 -2.32 -50.47
CA SER A 909 -1.95 -0.96 -50.78
C SER A 909 -1.98 -0.04 -49.55
N TYR A 910 -2.95 -0.21 -48.66
CA TYR A 910 -3.03 0.54 -47.40
C TYR A 910 -1.86 0.22 -46.47
N SER A 911 -1.54 -1.06 -46.28
CA SER A 911 -0.44 -1.45 -45.38
C SER A 911 0.92 -0.98 -45.90
N GLN A 912 1.08 -0.88 -47.22
CA GLN A 912 2.25 -0.25 -47.85
C GLN A 912 2.32 1.26 -47.59
N GLN A 913 1.20 1.99 -47.71
CA GLN A 913 1.16 3.43 -47.41
C GLN A 913 1.55 3.71 -45.97
N PHE A 914 0.99 2.98 -45.00
CA PHE A 914 1.36 3.12 -43.59
C PHE A 914 2.84 2.79 -43.33
N ALA A 915 3.37 1.75 -43.95
CA ALA A 915 4.78 1.39 -43.80
C ALA A 915 5.72 2.52 -44.29
N ILE A 916 5.40 3.13 -45.44
CA ILE A 916 6.16 4.27 -45.98
C ILE A 916 6.08 5.47 -45.04
N VAL A 917 4.88 5.80 -44.55
CA VAL A 917 4.67 6.93 -43.62
C VAL A 917 5.43 6.72 -42.32
N TYR A 918 5.38 5.53 -41.73
CA TYR A 918 6.11 5.24 -40.50
C TYR A 918 7.64 5.31 -40.67
N ILE A 919 8.18 4.88 -41.82
CA ILE A 919 9.60 5.09 -42.14
C ILE A 919 9.92 6.59 -42.25
N GLY A 920 9.06 7.36 -42.91
CA GLY A 920 9.20 8.82 -42.99
C GLY A 920 9.17 9.50 -41.61
N MET A 921 8.25 9.09 -40.73
CA MET A 921 8.17 9.56 -39.35
C MET A 921 9.41 9.18 -38.54
N ALA A 922 9.93 7.97 -38.71
CA ALA A 922 11.18 7.54 -38.07
C ALA A 922 12.37 8.41 -38.51
N ALA A 923 12.50 8.69 -39.81
CA ALA A 923 13.53 9.57 -40.34
C ALA A 923 13.39 11.00 -39.77
N MET A 924 12.17 11.53 -39.72
CA MET A 924 11.90 12.85 -39.11
C MET A 924 12.30 12.90 -37.63
N LEU A 925 11.92 11.89 -36.83
CA LEU A 925 12.30 11.81 -35.41
C LEU A 925 13.82 11.69 -35.23
N ALA A 926 14.50 10.94 -36.09
CA ALA A 926 15.96 10.85 -36.09
C ALA A 926 16.62 12.22 -36.38
N THR A 927 16.04 13.04 -37.28
CA THR A 927 16.56 14.40 -37.52
C THR A 927 16.40 15.33 -36.31
N PHE A 928 15.31 15.21 -35.55
CA PHE A 928 15.13 15.98 -34.31
C PHE A 928 16.14 15.61 -33.22
N HIS A 929 16.55 14.34 -33.16
CA HIS A 929 17.61 13.91 -32.26
C HIS A 929 18.95 14.62 -32.54
N VAL A 930 19.34 14.69 -33.82
CA VAL A 930 20.57 15.37 -34.26
C VAL A 930 20.53 16.87 -33.91
N GLY A 931 19.38 17.52 -34.10
CA GLY A 931 19.20 18.93 -33.73
C GLY A 931 19.26 19.22 -32.22
N GLU A 932 18.87 18.28 -31.36
CA GLU A 932 18.99 18.43 -29.90
C GLU A 932 20.43 18.26 -29.40
N GLU A 933 21.24 17.39 -30.04
CA GLU A 933 22.66 17.28 -29.73
C GLU A 933 23.42 18.58 -30.09
N GLU A 934 23.09 19.21 -31.22
CA GLU A 934 23.62 20.54 -31.58
C GLU A 934 23.25 21.62 -30.55
N TYR A 935 22.03 21.55 -29.96
CA TYR A 935 21.57 22.50 -28.93
C TYR A 935 22.26 22.29 -27.56
N LYS A 936 22.55 21.04 -27.18
CA LYS A 936 23.31 20.70 -25.96
C LYS A 936 24.75 21.24 -26.01
N TYR A 937 25.34 21.34 -27.21
CA TYR A 937 26.69 21.91 -27.41
C TYR A 937 26.71 23.45 -27.53
N THR A 938 25.62 24.11 -27.92
CA THR A 938 25.64 25.55 -28.25
C THR A 938 25.30 26.51 -27.10
N TRP A 939 24.51 26.14 -26.09
CA TRP A 939 24.08 27.11 -25.06
C TRP A 939 24.71 26.90 -23.67
N SER A 940 24.83 25.65 -23.22
CA SER A 940 25.44 25.29 -21.92
C SER A 940 26.97 25.48 -21.92
N HIS A 941 27.62 25.12 -23.01
CA HIS A 941 29.07 25.26 -23.13
C HIS A 941 29.45 26.72 -23.37
N MET A 942 28.67 27.49 -24.13
CA MET A 942 28.92 28.90 -24.39
C MET A 942 28.68 29.76 -23.14
N THR A 943 27.68 29.45 -22.31
CA THR A 943 27.46 30.15 -21.02
C THR A 943 28.51 29.78 -19.95
N LYS A 944 28.96 28.52 -19.88
CA LYS A 944 30.08 28.11 -19.01
C LYS A 944 31.43 28.68 -19.47
N MET A 945 31.65 28.74 -20.78
CA MET A 945 32.87 29.25 -21.38
C MET A 945 32.92 30.79 -21.31
N VAL A 946 31.79 31.49 -21.49
CA VAL A 946 31.70 32.95 -21.26
C VAL A 946 31.85 33.29 -19.77
N LYS A 947 31.27 32.50 -18.85
CA LYS A 947 31.50 32.66 -17.39
C LYS A 947 32.95 32.39 -16.98
N SER A 948 33.62 31.39 -17.56
CA SER A 948 35.03 31.11 -17.25
C SER A 948 35.98 32.14 -17.87
N TRP A 949 35.64 32.68 -19.04
CA TRP A 949 36.41 33.75 -19.70
C TRP A 949 36.26 35.12 -19.01
N TRP A 950 35.08 35.43 -18.47
CA TRP A 950 34.85 36.68 -17.73
C TRP A 950 35.33 36.63 -16.27
N GLY A 951 35.33 35.45 -15.62
CA GLY A 951 35.81 35.30 -14.25
C GLY A 951 37.34 35.28 -14.09
N ALA A 952 38.08 34.82 -15.10
CA ALA A 952 39.53 34.56 -14.96
C ALA A 952 40.45 35.75 -15.29
N ARG A 953 39.92 36.93 -15.67
CA ARG A 953 40.73 38.07 -16.14
C ARG A 953 40.74 39.32 -15.27
N LYS A 954 40.26 39.26 -14.02
CA LYS A 954 40.50 40.34 -13.05
C LYS A 954 41.20 39.85 -11.77
N LYS A 955 42.53 39.93 -11.86
CA LYS A 955 43.49 40.26 -10.79
C LYS A 955 43.75 39.24 -9.67
N ALA A 956 44.92 38.61 -9.79
CA ALA A 956 45.82 38.38 -8.66
C ALA A 956 46.42 39.72 -8.17
N ARG A 957 46.30 40.01 -6.87
CA ARG A 957 47.28 40.67 -5.96
C ARG A 957 46.63 40.87 -4.57
N LEU A 958 47.26 40.28 -3.55
CA LEU A 958 47.03 40.38 -2.08
C LEU A 958 47.08 41.84 -1.54
N PRO A 959 46.81 42.17 -0.25
CA PRO A 959 46.06 41.53 0.86
C PRO A 959 45.11 42.52 1.65
N GLN A 960 44.44 42.00 2.70
CA GLN A 960 43.86 42.69 3.89
C GLN A 960 42.53 43.50 3.81
N ALA A 961 41.66 43.17 4.79
CA ALA A 961 40.72 43.99 5.57
C ALA A 961 39.33 44.42 5.02
N ALA A 962 38.33 44.17 5.88
CA ALA A 962 37.12 44.95 6.21
C ALA A 962 35.85 44.92 5.31
N SER A 963 34.78 44.43 5.96
CA SER A 963 33.41 44.97 6.09
C SER A 963 32.44 45.06 4.90
N ALA A 964 31.19 44.70 5.22
CA ALA A 964 29.91 45.05 4.59
C ALA A 964 29.66 44.46 3.19
N GLY A 965 28.48 43.98 2.82
CA GLY A 965 27.15 43.93 3.42
C GLY A 965 26.22 43.39 2.33
N GLU A 966 25.25 42.58 2.76
CA GLU A 966 23.93 42.33 2.16
C GLU A 966 23.79 42.09 0.65
N ASP A 967 23.39 40.85 0.29
CA ASP A 967 22.55 40.58 -0.87
C ASP A 967 21.14 40.14 -0.42
N THR A 968 20.20 41.02 -0.74
CA THR A 968 18.75 40.94 -1.00
C THR A 968 17.91 39.69 -0.65
N PRO A 969 16.66 39.91 -0.17
CA PRO A 969 15.65 38.88 0.05
C PRO A 969 14.60 38.77 -1.08
N LEU A 970 13.83 37.68 -1.00
CA LEU A 970 12.39 37.55 -1.29
C LEU A 970 11.84 37.96 -2.68
N LEU A 971 11.15 37.02 -3.32
CA LEU A 971 9.80 37.30 -3.85
C LEU A 971 8.95 36.03 -3.95
N LEU A 972 7.92 36.05 -3.10
CA LEU A 972 6.75 35.16 -3.03
C LEU A 972 5.90 35.27 -4.31
N ARG A 973 5.26 34.16 -4.67
CA ARG A 973 4.14 34.13 -5.62
C ARG A 973 2.83 34.02 -4.83
N THR A 974 1.98 35.03 -4.94
CA THR A 974 0.54 34.91 -4.68
C THR A 974 -0.24 35.30 -5.93
N GLN A 975 -1.42 34.70 -6.03
CA GLN A 975 -2.35 34.65 -7.14
C GLN A 975 -2.82 36.02 -7.64
N SER A 976 -3.15 36.13 -8.93
CA SER A 976 -4.49 36.52 -9.41
C SER A 976 -4.53 36.73 -10.94
N THR A 977 -5.53 36.10 -11.54
CA THR A 977 -6.35 36.51 -12.70
C THR A 977 -5.74 37.35 -13.83
N MET A 978 -5.69 36.73 -15.02
CA MET A 978 -5.73 37.38 -16.33
C MET A 978 -7.09 38.03 -16.56
N VAL A 979 -7.12 39.34 -16.82
CA VAL A 979 -8.07 40.03 -17.72
C VAL A 979 -7.34 41.27 -18.30
N GLU A 980 -7.38 41.37 -19.63
CA GLU A 980 -7.17 42.57 -20.49
C GLU A 980 -5.80 43.28 -20.52
N MET A 981 -5.12 43.18 -21.66
CA MET A 981 -5.02 44.32 -22.60
C MET A 981 -4.44 43.89 -23.97
N GLU A 982 -5.30 43.99 -24.99
CA GLU A 982 -5.08 44.57 -26.33
C GLU A 982 -3.84 44.20 -27.17
N LYS A 983 -3.94 43.13 -27.97
CA LYS A 983 -4.08 43.18 -29.45
C LYS A 983 -4.32 41.79 -30.04
#